data_AF-A0A022VRY1-F1
#
_entry.id   AF-A0A022VRY1-F1
#
_cell.length_a   1.000
_cell.length_b   1.000
_cell.length_c   1.000
_cell.angle_alpha   90.00
_cell.angle_beta   90.00
_cell.angle_gamma   90.00
#
_symmetry.space_group_name_H-M   'P 1'
#
loop_
_entity.id
_entity.type
_entity.pdbx_description
1 polymer ?
#
loop_
_entity_poly.entity_id
_entity_poly.type
_entity_poly.pdbx_seq_one_letter_code
_entity_poly.pdbx_strand_id
1 'polypeptide(L)'
;MHGSTNGEGTEQPALLAVEDALSGMKNDLEFTQWYGSVKDELLEASYEKYQSCLDDLELTTCHLDSLLQDTSHTLDVLSTLSQSFEAVEDRTSAFRKQCEGLLSARNKSAKLADEIQENLTSYDYLDPISRRLNAPGAGNSVRSKDFSDMLRRLDECLDYMHAHPEQKEAEIYRARYRLLLTRALTLIRGQFVSTVRDISSGVTKRIADRQLNDTTMSALLYAKFRVGASEMKDMGLEIQKRAVPPLDPEQGAEAEYQSLLNELHVNFATSRARLVVPLVRKRLNDIANAPSTSKDLVAFARTSISYVRGICLDEFDLWGEWFHGQYGLYDFLEAICEPLYDHLRPRIIHDNKLVRLCQLCILLQTRYLNEPDEDGECVVDPNQLDFAILIQPALQDAQTRLVFLAQAILRDEIERFKPRPEDLDYPAKNKQISLSAENNTTPVVSGRKSSLIDSKMPMVMDEDTDSPAEKESQWDFTSQAMFEGWYPTLKKAIWLLSRIYRLVNSKVFDDLAHQIVHQTTLSIQQAGTEISSKKSKPDGLLFLIRHLLVLKQQIVAFDIEFVSPDVSFDFSGVTSTFWELQERGGLFNTRTWIQLVGGGLLPQVVENMLDAKVELDGTLRTVINDFTNTFATKMASSLPPVSGKTITPTLSQQIQKGALNMRRSIEEEVPILRRLLDDYIDDKRTKETLVSAVQDTVTQLYEDYLEAYAAAEAGKDKPGRKTSRKPVATGELWDIERFGDWTDSIFRPKIEVYESDNDESQNDDPDENGEYGIDSDEEDKSS
;
A
#
# COMPACT_ATOMS: atom_id res chain seq x y z
N MET A 1 12.41 74.68 95.60
CA MET A 1 11.94 74.99 96.95
C MET A 1 12.46 76.36 97.34
N HIS A 2 11.56 77.20 97.85
CA HIS A 2 11.69 78.38 98.71
C HIS A 2 12.90 79.32 98.49
N GLY A 3 12.77 80.58 98.07
CA GLY A 3 11.61 81.47 98.22
C GLY A 3 11.46 81.94 99.67
N SER A 4 12.25 82.97 100.00
CA SER A 4 12.02 84.07 100.95
C SER A 4 11.48 83.79 102.34
N THR A 5 12.17 84.32 103.36
CA THR A 5 11.72 85.47 104.19
C THR A 5 12.82 85.75 105.23
N ASN A 6 13.54 86.87 105.13
CA ASN A 6 13.24 88.17 105.77
C ASN A 6 13.14 88.12 107.30
N GLY A 7 14.02 88.90 107.94
CA GLY A 7 14.01 89.22 109.36
C GLY A 7 15.17 90.13 109.72
N GLU A 8 15.20 91.33 109.13
CA GLU A 8 16.03 92.46 109.59
C GLU A 8 15.52 93.01 110.94
N GLY A 9 16.46 93.55 111.74
CA GLY A 9 16.22 94.33 112.95
C GLY A 9 16.80 93.62 114.18
N THR A 10 17.74 94.16 114.96
CA THR A 10 17.96 95.57 115.29
C THR A 10 19.34 95.69 115.94
N GLU A 11 20.31 96.34 115.29
CA GLU A 11 21.45 96.96 115.98
C GLU A 11 20.95 98.21 116.74
N GLN A 12 21.70 98.64 117.78
CA GLN A 12 21.56 99.93 118.51
C GLN A 12 20.75 99.98 119.84
N PRO A 13 21.03 99.12 120.83
CA PRO A 13 20.85 99.55 122.23
C PRO A 13 22.14 99.60 123.05
N ALA A 14 23.27 99.07 122.53
CA ALA A 14 24.43 98.72 123.37
C ALA A 14 25.35 99.89 123.78
N LEU A 15 25.49 100.96 122.98
CA LEU A 15 26.41 102.06 123.32
C LEU A 15 25.83 103.09 124.30
N LEU A 16 24.50 103.18 124.41
CA LEU A 16 23.84 103.98 125.47
C LEU A 16 23.93 103.27 126.84
N ALA A 17 24.06 101.93 126.85
CA ALA A 17 24.14 101.14 128.07
C ALA A 17 25.51 101.23 128.79
N VAL A 18 26.59 101.54 128.06
CA VAL A 18 27.94 101.64 128.64
C VAL A 18 28.10 102.93 129.46
N GLU A 19 27.54 104.07 129.01
CA GLU A 19 27.56 105.34 129.76
C GLU A 19 26.61 105.34 130.97
N ASP A 20 25.46 104.66 130.88
CA ASP A 20 24.50 104.53 131.99
C ASP A 20 25.00 103.57 133.10
N ALA A 21 25.73 102.50 132.74
CA ALA A 21 26.29 101.55 133.71
C ALA A 21 27.43 102.14 134.55
N LEU A 22 28.24 103.04 133.98
CA LEU A 22 29.36 103.71 134.67
C LEU A 22 28.90 104.71 135.75
N SER A 23 27.68 105.23 135.66
CA SER A 23 27.16 106.27 136.56
C SER A 23 26.60 105.72 137.89
N GLY A 24 26.39 104.41 137.98
CA GLY A 24 25.75 103.75 139.14
C GLY A 24 26.67 102.96 140.07
N MET A 25 27.92 102.68 139.68
CA MET A 25 28.77 101.74 140.41
C MET A 25 29.54 102.42 141.55
N LYS A 26 29.37 101.93 142.78
CA LYS A 26 30.03 102.47 143.98
C LYS A 26 31.15 101.54 144.51
N ASN A 27 31.55 100.49 143.80
CA ASN A 27 32.57 99.54 144.25
C ASN A 27 33.50 98.98 143.14
N ASP A 28 34.81 98.89 143.40
CA ASP A 28 35.86 98.42 142.45
C ASP A 28 35.72 96.97 141.96
N LEU A 29 34.98 96.14 142.70
CA LEU A 29 34.75 94.74 142.33
C LEU A 29 33.88 94.62 141.06
N GLU A 30 32.96 95.56 140.84
CA GLU A 30 32.04 95.53 139.71
C GLU A 30 32.75 95.86 138.39
N PHE A 31 33.80 96.69 138.42
CA PHE A 31 34.57 97.07 137.23
C PHE A 31 35.47 95.94 136.69
N THR A 32 36.09 95.16 137.56
CA THR A 32 37.00 94.06 137.16
C THR A 32 36.27 92.88 136.53
N GLN A 33 35.02 92.61 136.97
CA GLN A 33 34.16 91.61 136.33
C GLN A 33 33.78 92.00 134.90
N TRP A 34 33.52 93.28 134.65
CA TRP A 34 33.18 93.76 133.31
C TRP A 34 34.36 93.64 132.34
N TYR A 35 35.58 94.03 132.74
CA TYR A 35 36.76 93.96 131.87
C TYR A 35 37.15 92.52 131.48
N GLY A 36 36.99 91.54 132.39
CA GLY A 36 37.23 90.13 132.09
C GLY A 36 36.30 89.60 131.00
N SER A 37 35.02 89.97 131.05
CA SER A 37 34.01 89.58 130.06
C SER A 37 34.37 90.00 128.64
N VAL A 38 34.88 91.22 128.46
CA VAL A 38 35.19 91.78 127.13
C VAL A 38 36.42 91.11 126.50
N LYS A 39 37.39 90.66 127.30
CA LYS A 39 38.59 89.98 126.79
C LYS A 39 38.28 88.57 126.29
N ASP A 40 37.45 87.83 127.00
CA ASP A 40 37.07 86.47 126.64
C ASP A 40 36.20 86.47 125.36
N GLU A 41 35.32 87.47 125.18
CA GLU A 41 34.57 87.68 123.93
C GLU A 41 35.47 87.82 122.69
N LEU A 42 36.63 88.49 122.82
CA LEU A 42 37.49 88.78 121.67
C LEU A 42 38.34 87.57 121.23
N LEU A 43 38.63 86.64 122.15
CA LEU A 43 39.30 85.37 121.84
C LEU A 43 38.33 84.37 121.19
N GLU A 44 37.08 84.30 121.66
CA GLU A 44 36.00 83.49 121.10
C GLU A 44 35.79 83.79 119.59
N ALA A 45 35.79 85.09 119.22
CA ALA A 45 35.61 85.54 117.84
C ALA A 45 36.74 85.12 116.86
N SER A 46 37.93 84.78 117.36
CA SER A 46 39.06 84.35 116.52
C SER A 46 39.07 82.84 116.21
N TYR A 47 38.55 82.03 117.13
CA TYR A 47 38.40 80.58 116.96
C TYR A 47 37.29 80.24 115.97
N GLU A 48 36.23 81.04 115.95
CA GLU A 48 35.04 80.85 115.11
C GLU A 48 35.37 80.73 113.60
N LYS A 49 36.36 81.48 113.10
CA LYS A 49 36.72 81.46 111.66
C LYS A 49 37.49 80.22 111.22
N TYR A 50 38.40 79.70 112.04
CA TYR A 50 39.14 78.47 111.71
C TYR A 50 38.25 77.24 111.85
N GLN A 51 37.32 77.26 112.81
CA GLN A 51 36.33 76.23 113.00
C GLN A 51 35.38 76.15 111.79
N SER A 52 34.91 77.30 111.27
CA SER A 52 34.12 77.34 110.03
C SER A 52 34.83 76.72 108.81
N CYS A 53 36.14 76.91 108.65
CA CYS A 53 36.89 76.32 107.52
C CYS A 53 37.09 74.80 107.67
N LEU A 54 37.26 74.34 108.91
CA LEU A 54 37.37 72.92 109.22
C LEU A 54 36.02 72.22 109.01
N ASP A 55 34.94 72.87 109.43
CA ASP A 55 33.56 72.44 109.17
C ASP A 55 33.28 72.35 107.66
N ASP A 56 33.74 73.31 106.85
CA ASP A 56 33.61 73.28 105.39
C ASP A 56 34.40 72.11 104.75
N LEU A 57 35.61 71.82 105.24
CA LEU A 57 36.42 70.69 104.76
C LEU A 57 35.82 69.34 105.16
N GLU A 58 35.32 69.21 106.38
CA GLU A 58 34.60 68.01 106.82
C GLU A 58 33.32 67.81 106.01
N LEU A 59 32.57 68.90 105.74
CA LEU A 59 31.38 68.87 104.89
C LEU A 59 31.69 68.39 103.47
N THR A 60 32.77 68.90 102.86
CA THR A 60 33.18 68.48 101.51
C THR A 60 33.69 67.05 101.47
N THR A 61 34.38 66.59 102.51
CA THR A 61 34.84 65.20 102.62
C THR A 61 33.66 64.24 102.77
N CYS A 62 32.70 64.56 103.65
CA CYS A 62 31.45 63.82 103.77
C CYS A 62 30.65 63.82 102.46
N HIS A 63 30.67 64.92 101.71
CA HIS A 63 30.01 64.99 100.40
C HIS A 63 30.68 64.09 99.36
N LEU A 64 32.02 64.04 99.32
CA LEU A 64 32.76 63.15 98.43
C LEU A 64 32.59 61.68 98.80
N ASP A 65 32.56 61.35 100.09
CA ASP A 65 32.26 59.99 100.57
C ASP A 65 30.83 59.58 100.22
N SER A 66 29.86 60.49 100.38
CA SER A 66 28.48 60.26 99.91
C SER A 66 28.44 60.01 98.41
N LEU A 67 29.20 60.77 97.61
CA LEU A 67 29.24 60.62 96.16
C LEU A 67 29.94 59.31 95.73
N LEU A 68 30.98 58.88 96.45
CA LEU A 68 31.64 57.59 96.25
C LEU A 68 30.72 56.42 96.62
N GLN A 69 29.95 56.57 97.69
CA GLN A 69 28.95 55.59 98.10
C GLN A 69 27.77 55.53 97.13
N ASP A 70 27.32 56.67 96.63
CA ASP A 70 26.27 56.73 95.61
C ASP A 70 26.75 56.12 94.29
N THR A 71 27.99 56.41 93.87
CA THR A 71 28.56 55.83 92.64
C THR A 71 28.78 54.32 92.76
N SER A 72 29.26 53.81 93.89
CA SER A 72 29.36 52.36 94.11
C SER A 72 27.99 51.69 94.15
N HIS A 73 27.00 52.31 94.80
CA HIS A 73 25.62 51.84 94.79
C HIS A 73 25.04 51.83 93.37
N THR A 74 25.30 52.86 92.55
CA THR A 74 24.86 52.85 91.15
C THR A 74 25.55 51.77 90.32
N LEU A 75 26.82 51.47 90.59
CA LEU A 75 27.55 50.39 89.93
C LEU A 75 26.98 49.02 90.30
N ASP A 76 26.64 48.80 91.57
CA ASP A 76 25.99 47.58 92.05
C ASP A 76 24.60 47.40 91.43
N VAL A 77 23.82 48.48 91.32
CA VAL A 77 22.53 48.48 90.62
C VAL A 77 22.72 48.16 89.13
N LEU A 78 23.74 48.74 88.48
CA LEU A 78 24.02 48.48 87.07
C LEU A 78 24.49 47.05 86.82
N SER A 79 25.30 46.49 87.73
CA SER A 79 25.73 45.09 87.72
C SER A 79 24.56 44.14 87.89
N THR A 80 23.69 44.42 88.87
CA THR A 80 22.45 43.66 89.10
C THR A 80 21.53 43.74 87.88
N LEU A 81 21.43 44.92 87.26
CA LEU A 81 20.65 45.12 86.05
C LEU A 81 21.22 44.33 84.87
N SER A 82 22.55 44.33 84.67
CA SER A 82 23.22 43.53 83.65
C SER A 82 22.96 42.03 83.83
N GLN A 83 23.10 41.52 85.06
CA GLN A 83 22.80 40.12 85.37
C GLN A 83 21.31 39.79 85.13
N SER A 84 20.42 40.73 85.43
CA SER A 84 18.99 40.56 85.15
C SER A 84 18.69 40.53 83.64
N PHE A 85 19.41 41.34 82.84
CA PHE A 85 19.29 41.33 81.38
C PHE A 85 19.81 40.02 80.78
N GLU A 86 20.97 39.53 81.23
CA GLU A 86 21.50 38.22 80.80
C GLU A 86 20.52 37.09 81.14
N ALA A 87 19.97 37.08 82.35
CA ALA A 87 18.97 36.08 82.76
C ALA A 87 17.67 36.18 81.94
N VAL A 88 17.24 37.40 81.56
CA VAL A 88 16.08 37.61 80.69
C VAL A 88 16.41 37.21 79.26
N GLU A 89 17.61 37.46 78.75
CA GLU A 89 18.05 37.05 77.41
C GLU A 89 18.13 35.53 77.29
N ASP A 90 18.70 34.84 78.29
CA ASP A 90 18.72 33.37 78.36
C ASP A 90 17.30 32.79 78.40
N ARG A 91 16.41 33.36 79.23
CA ARG A 91 15.01 32.93 79.30
C ARG A 91 14.25 33.23 78.01
N THR A 92 14.48 34.38 77.39
CA THR A 92 13.81 34.80 76.15
C THR A 92 14.31 33.98 74.97
N SER A 93 15.60 33.65 74.91
CA SER A 93 16.18 32.79 73.87
C SER A 93 15.70 31.34 74.01
N ALA A 94 15.59 30.82 75.24
CA ALA A 94 15.02 29.51 75.52
C ALA A 94 13.52 29.46 75.16
N PHE A 95 12.75 30.49 75.55
CA PHE A 95 11.35 30.63 75.16
C PHE A 95 11.18 30.74 73.65
N ARG A 96 12.01 31.54 72.98
CA ARG A 96 12.03 31.67 71.52
C ARG A 96 12.31 30.34 70.84
N LYS A 97 13.31 29.57 71.29
CA LYS A 97 13.59 28.23 70.76
C LYS A 97 12.40 27.27 70.95
N GLN A 98 11.71 27.35 72.09
CA GLN A 98 10.50 26.56 72.32
C GLN A 98 9.34 26.99 71.39
N CYS A 99 9.12 28.29 71.21
CA CYS A 99 8.10 28.81 70.30
C CYS A 99 8.42 28.48 68.83
N GLU A 100 9.67 28.61 68.39
CA GLU A 100 10.11 28.19 67.05
C GLU A 100 9.94 26.68 66.88
N GLY A 101 10.26 25.88 67.90
CA GLY A 101 9.98 24.44 67.94
C GLY A 101 8.49 24.13 67.78
N LEU A 102 7.62 24.78 68.56
CA LEU A 102 6.16 24.62 68.50
C LEU A 102 5.57 25.10 67.17
N LEU A 103 6.06 26.22 66.62
CA LEU A 103 5.65 26.72 65.31
C LEU A 103 6.06 25.75 64.20
N SER A 104 7.28 25.19 64.28
CA SER A 104 7.73 24.19 63.33
C SER A 104 6.89 22.91 63.41
N ALA A 105 6.51 22.47 64.61
CA ALA A 105 5.65 21.32 64.82
C ALA A 105 4.23 21.59 64.30
N ARG A 106 3.66 22.76 64.60
CA ARG A 106 2.35 23.18 64.07
C ARG A 106 2.34 23.21 62.55
N ASN A 107 3.38 23.78 61.93
CA ASN A 107 3.48 23.85 60.47
C ASN A 107 3.63 22.46 59.84
N LYS A 108 4.39 21.56 60.48
CA LYS A 108 4.48 20.15 60.05
C LYS A 108 3.14 19.43 60.18
N SER A 109 2.44 19.59 61.28
CA SER A 109 1.11 18.98 61.49
C SER A 109 0.06 19.55 60.55
N ALA A 110 0.11 20.86 60.25
CA ALA A 110 -0.80 21.49 59.28
C ALA A 110 -0.55 20.95 57.87
N LYS A 111 0.72 20.88 57.43
CA LYS A 111 1.08 20.25 56.15
C LYS A 111 0.63 18.80 56.06
N LEU A 112 0.85 18.02 57.12
CA LEU A 112 0.40 16.64 57.17
C LEU A 112 -1.14 16.54 57.08
N ALA A 113 -1.87 17.45 57.74
CA ALA A 113 -3.32 17.49 57.64
C ALA A 113 -3.79 17.84 56.22
N ASP A 114 -3.12 18.78 55.54
CA ASP A 114 -3.41 19.14 54.15
C ASP A 114 -3.12 17.97 53.19
N GLU A 115 -1.98 17.28 53.36
CA GLU A 115 -1.62 16.08 52.58
C GLU A 115 -2.61 14.92 52.80
N ILE A 116 -3.05 14.69 54.05
CA ILE A 116 -4.09 13.70 54.35
C ILE A 116 -5.40 14.09 53.67
N GLN A 117 -5.78 15.36 53.72
CA GLN A 117 -7.01 15.84 53.10
C GLN A 117 -6.98 15.69 51.58
N GLU A 118 -5.85 15.99 50.94
CA GLU A 118 -5.65 15.81 49.49
C GLU A 118 -5.80 14.33 49.11
N ASN A 119 -5.13 13.43 49.84
CA ASN A 119 -5.24 11.99 49.60
C ASN A 119 -6.66 11.46 49.80
N LEU A 120 -7.37 11.94 50.83
CA LEU A 120 -8.75 11.52 51.13
C LEU A 120 -9.74 11.90 50.03
N THR A 121 -9.50 12.97 49.26
CA THR A 121 -10.42 13.40 48.20
C THR A 121 -10.67 12.29 47.16
N SER A 122 -9.64 11.53 46.80
CA SER A 122 -9.73 10.39 45.88
C SER A 122 -10.47 9.18 46.46
N TYR A 123 -10.63 9.09 47.79
CA TYR A 123 -11.37 8.01 48.45
C TYR A 123 -12.83 8.39 48.71
N ASP A 124 -13.08 9.62 49.15
CA ASP A 124 -14.43 10.15 49.44
C ASP A 124 -15.32 10.19 48.20
N TYR A 125 -14.72 10.26 47.01
CA TYR A 125 -15.43 10.33 45.74
C TYR A 125 -16.19 9.04 45.38
N LEU A 126 -15.81 7.88 45.93
CA LEU A 126 -16.39 6.57 45.59
C LEU A 126 -17.89 6.48 45.92
N ASP A 127 -18.27 6.84 47.13
CA ASP A 127 -19.62 6.63 47.66
C ASP A 127 -20.70 7.46 46.92
N PRO A 128 -20.49 8.76 46.65
CA PRO A 128 -21.42 9.57 45.84
C PRO A 128 -21.67 8.99 44.45
N ILE A 129 -20.61 8.55 43.77
CA ILE A 129 -20.71 7.99 42.41
C ILE A 129 -21.41 6.65 42.42
N SER A 130 -21.05 5.78 43.37
CA SER A 130 -21.69 4.47 43.51
C SER A 130 -23.20 4.60 43.66
N ARG A 131 -23.66 5.56 44.47
CA ARG A 131 -25.10 5.86 44.60
C ARG A 131 -25.70 6.40 43.30
N ARG A 132 -25.01 7.29 42.60
CA ARG A 132 -25.49 7.90 41.34
C ARG A 132 -25.60 6.88 40.20
N LEU A 133 -24.63 5.97 40.04
CA LEU A 133 -24.60 4.97 38.96
C LEU A 133 -25.53 3.78 39.22
N ASN A 134 -25.78 3.45 40.49
CA ASN A 134 -26.69 2.37 40.87
C ASN A 134 -28.15 2.83 41.03
N ALA A 135 -28.43 4.14 40.97
CA ALA A 135 -29.78 4.66 41.05
C ALA A 135 -30.66 4.18 39.87
N PRO A 136 -31.94 3.80 40.12
CA PRO A 136 -32.87 3.48 39.04
C PRO A 136 -33.13 4.74 38.20
N GLY A 137 -32.73 4.72 36.93
CA GLY A 137 -32.81 5.87 36.03
C GLY A 137 -31.49 6.59 35.75
N ALA A 138 -30.36 6.09 36.27
CA ALA A 138 -29.02 6.62 35.97
C ALA A 138 -28.73 6.75 34.47
N GLY A 139 -29.30 5.86 33.64
CA GLY A 139 -29.20 5.89 32.17
C GLY A 139 -29.70 7.19 31.52
N ASN A 140 -30.67 7.88 32.12
CA ASN A 140 -31.20 9.14 31.57
C ASN A 140 -30.22 10.31 31.72
N SER A 141 -29.32 10.24 32.71
CA SER A 141 -28.32 11.28 32.97
C SER A 141 -27.08 11.17 32.07
N VAL A 142 -26.97 10.11 31.28
CA VAL A 142 -25.79 9.80 30.46
C VAL A 142 -25.53 10.88 29.39
N ARG A 143 -26.57 11.55 28.91
CA ARG A 143 -26.47 12.64 27.92
C ARG A 143 -25.95 13.96 28.50
N SER A 144 -25.83 14.07 29.82
CA SER A 144 -25.39 15.31 30.47
C SER A 144 -23.86 15.44 30.45
N LYS A 145 -23.35 16.68 30.34
CA LYS A 145 -21.93 16.98 30.52
C LYS A 145 -21.42 16.57 31.90
N ASP A 146 -22.28 16.63 32.91
CA ASP A 146 -22.00 16.16 34.26
C ASP A 146 -21.69 14.65 34.34
N PHE A 147 -22.07 13.88 33.32
CA PHE A 147 -21.73 12.45 33.22
C PHE A 147 -20.35 12.26 32.58
N SER A 148 -20.00 13.00 31.52
CA SER A 148 -18.64 12.97 30.96
C SER A 148 -17.60 13.49 31.95
N ASP A 149 -17.91 14.55 32.70
CA ASP A 149 -17.03 15.06 33.77
C ASP A 149 -16.87 14.04 34.91
N MET A 150 -17.93 13.27 35.20
CA MET A 150 -17.85 12.19 36.18
C MET A 150 -16.92 11.06 35.70
N LEU A 151 -17.00 10.67 34.42
CA LEU A 151 -16.11 9.67 33.83
C LEU A 151 -14.64 10.12 33.86
N ARG A 152 -14.36 11.39 33.52
CA ARG A 152 -13.00 11.93 33.61
C ARG A 152 -12.46 11.87 35.04
N ARG A 153 -13.27 12.27 36.03
CA ARG A 153 -12.88 12.17 37.45
C ARG A 153 -12.69 10.73 37.91
N LEU A 154 -13.46 9.77 37.38
CA LEU A 154 -13.26 8.34 37.66
C LEU A 154 -11.90 7.86 37.13
N ASP A 155 -11.50 8.30 35.94
CA ASP A 155 -10.18 7.99 35.39
C ASP A 155 -9.06 8.65 36.23
N GLU A 156 -9.21 9.93 36.60
CA GLU A 156 -8.27 10.64 37.49
C GLU A 156 -8.07 9.89 38.82
N CYS A 157 -9.15 9.37 39.42
CA CYS A 157 -9.07 8.55 40.63
C CYS A 157 -8.42 7.18 40.38
N LEU A 158 -8.66 6.54 39.23
CA LEU A 158 -8.02 5.28 38.86
C LEU A 158 -6.51 5.44 38.66
N ASP A 159 -6.09 6.53 38.00
CA ASP A 159 -4.69 6.87 37.79
C ASP A 159 -3.99 7.20 39.11
N TYR A 160 -4.66 7.94 40.00
CA TYR A 160 -4.13 8.21 41.34
C TYR A 160 -3.88 6.92 42.13
N MET A 161 -4.82 5.96 42.10
CA MET A 161 -4.66 4.66 42.77
C MET A 161 -3.58 3.79 42.11
N HIS A 162 -3.33 3.97 40.80
CA HIS A 162 -2.23 3.31 40.10
C HIS A 162 -0.87 3.88 40.50
N ALA A 163 -0.77 5.20 40.69
CA ALA A 163 0.46 5.87 41.05
C ALA A 163 0.88 5.60 42.52
N HIS A 164 -0.06 5.20 43.39
CA HIS A 164 0.17 4.99 44.82
C HIS A 164 -0.15 3.55 45.29
N PRO A 165 0.53 2.52 44.77
CA PRO A 165 0.28 1.12 45.18
C PRO A 165 0.67 0.82 46.63
N GLU A 166 1.50 1.67 47.26
CA GLU A 166 1.93 1.51 48.65
C GLU A 166 0.80 1.77 49.67
N GLN A 167 -0.30 2.39 49.26
CA GLN A 167 -1.45 2.68 50.12
C GLN A 167 -2.27 1.41 50.38
N LYS A 168 -2.53 1.10 51.66
CA LYS A 168 -3.14 -0.16 52.12
C LYS A 168 -4.44 -0.57 51.41
N GLU A 169 -5.30 0.39 51.06
CA GLU A 169 -6.61 0.13 50.45
C GLU A 169 -6.67 0.49 48.96
N ALA A 170 -5.57 0.94 48.35
CA ALA A 170 -5.56 1.41 46.96
C ALA A 170 -6.03 0.33 45.97
N GLU A 171 -5.61 -0.92 46.13
CA GLU A 171 -6.04 -2.02 45.23
C GLU A 171 -7.55 -2.29 45.31
N ILE A 172 -8.14 -2.21 46.52
CA ILE A 172 -9.57 -2.45 46.73
C ILE A 172 -10.38 -1.32 46.10
N TYR A 173 -9.99 -0.06 46.32
CA TYR A 173 -10.66 1.08 45.71
C TYR A 173 -10.48 1.08 44.19
N ARG A 174 -9.31 0.72 43.67
CA ARG A 174 -9.06 0.55 42.22
C ARG A 174 -10.01 -0.47 41.61
N ALA A 175 -10.20 -1.63 42.24
CA ALA A 175 -11.15 -2.63 41.76
C ALA A 175 -12.59 -2.10 41.77
N ARG A 176 -13.00 -1.37 42.82
CA ARG A 176 -14.34 -0.76 42.91
C ARG A 176 -14.56 0.33 41.87
N TYR A 177 -13.58 1.21 41.66
CA TYR A 177 -13.64 2.25 40.62
C TYR A 177 -13.72 1.64 39.22
N ARG A 178 -12.99 0.56 38.94
CA ARG A 178 -13.12 -0.21 37.69
C ARG A 178 -14.54 -0.74 37.49
N LEU A 179 -15.15 -1.34 38.52
CA LEU A 179 -16.53 -1.82 38.44
C LEU A 179 -17.53 -0.69 38.18
N LEU A 180 -17.34 0.47 38.81
CA LEU A 180 -18.17 1.66 38.56
C LEU A 180 -17.98 2.20 37.15
N LEU A 181 -16.75 2.22 36.63
CA LEU A 181 -16.45 2.61 35.26
C LEU A 181 -17.12 1.67 34.26
N THR A 182 -16.95 0.35 34.40
CA THR A 182 -17.63 -0.64 33.55
C THR A 182 -19.14 -0.47 33.63
N ARG A 183 -19.72 -0.23 34.82
CA ARG A 183 -21.15 0.06 34.98
C ARG A 183 -21.57 1.32 34.22
N ALA A 184 -20.80 2.41 34.30
CA ALA A 184 -21.07 3.66 33.61
C ALA A 184 -21.04 3.49 32.07
N LEU A 185 -20.03 2.79 31.53
CA LEU A 185 -19.93 2.47 30.11
C LEU A 185 -21.09 1.56 29.65
N THR A 186 -21.52 0.63 30.49
CA THR A 186 -22.69 -0.22 30.20
C THR A 186 -23.99 0.59 30.14
N LEU A 187 -24.12 1.65 30.95
CA LEU A 187 -25.25 2.58 30.86
C LEU A 187 -25.22 3.40 29.55
N ILE A 188 -24.03 3.85 29.11
CA ILE A 188 -23.85 4.47 27.79
C ILE A 188 -24.32 3.52 26.70
N ARG A 189 -23.83 2.28 26.71
CA ARG A 189 -24.23 1.25 25.75
C ARG A 189 -25.74 1.03 25.75
N GLY A 190 -26.36 0.91 26.92
CA GLY A 190 -27.81 0.75 27.06
C GLY A 190 -28.60 1.90 26.44
N GLN A 191 -28.18 3.14 26.69
CA GLN A 191 -28.79 4.33 26.10
C GLN A 191 -28.60 4.36 24.57
N PHE A 192 -27.40 4.03 24.09
CA PHE A 192 -27.10 3.96 22.67
C PHE A 192 -28.00 2.97 21.94
N VAL A 193 -28.03 1.71 22.40
CA VAL A 193 -28.87 0.66 21.81
C VAL A 193 -30.35 1.04 21.87
N SER A 194 -30.83 1.66 22.95
CA SER A 194 -32.23 2.13 23.03
C SER A 194 -32.52 3.17 21.96
N THR A 195 -31.68 4.19 21.82
CA THR A 195 -31.91 5.26 20.82
C THR A 195 -31.90 4.73 19.39
N VAL A 196 -30.94 3.86 19.04
CA VAL A 196 -30.90 3.22 17.71
C VAL A 196 -32.15 2.38 17.47
N ARG A 197 -32.61 1.63 18.47
CA ARG A 197 -33.84 0.83 18.39
C ARG A 197 -35.09 1.70 18.22
N ASP A 198 -35.16 2.82 18.93
CA ASP A 198 -36.29 3.75 18.89
C ASP A 198 -36.36 4.44 17.52
N ILE A 199 -35.22 4.91 16.99
CA ILE A 199 -35.12 5.46 15.63
C ILE A 199 -35.51 4.40 14.59
N SER A 200 -34.93 3.20 14.66
CA SER A 200 -35.22 2.09 13.74
C SER A 200 -36.70 1.72 13.75
N SER A 201 -37.30 1.52 14.94
CA SER A 201 -38.73 1.21 15.05
C SER A 201 -39.64 2.34 14.57
N GLY A 202 -39.24 3.60 14.79
CA GLY A 202 -39.93 4.78 14.29
C GLY A 202 -39.86 4.92 12.77
N VAL A 203 -38.78 4.47 12.14
CA VAL A 203 -38.64 4.40 10.68
C VAL A 203 -39.48 3.25 10.12
N THR A 204 -39.37 2.04 10.68
CA THR A 204 -40.15 0.86 10.25
C THR A 204 -41.66 1.12 10.29
N LYS A 205 -42.18 1.74 11.36
CA LYS A 205 -43.60 2.11 11.46
C LYS A 205 -44.02 3.07 10.34
N ARG A 206 -43.21 4.11 10.07
CA ARG A 206 -43.50 5.10 9.03
C ARG A 206 -43.46 4.51 7.62
N ILE A 207 -42.60 3.52 7.38
CA ILE A 207 -42.53 2.76 6.13
C ILE A 207 -43.77 1.85 5.98
N ALA A 208 -44.24 1.23 7.06
CA ALA A 208 -45.44 0.40 7.03
C ALA A 208 -46.73 1.22 6.84
N ASP A 209 -46.83 2.39 7.48
CA ASP A 209 -48.05 3.22 7.49
C ASP A 209 -48.25 4.03 6.21
N ARG A 210 -47.17 4.37 5.51
CA ARG A 210 -47.20 5.20 4.30
C ARG A 210 -46.53 4.45 3.17
N GLN A 211 -47.27 4.17 2.10
CA GLN A 211 -46.70 3.76 0.81
C GLN A 211 -45.91 4.94 0.22
N LEU A 212 -44.74 5.21 0.80
CA LEU A 212 -43.88 6.32 0.42
C LEU A 212 -43.23 6.04 -0.94
N ASN A 213 -43.08 7.10 -1.74
CA ASN A 213 -42.24 7.06 -2.94
C ASN A 213 -40.79 6.76 -2.56
N ASP A 214 -40.04 6.11 -3.46
CA ASP A 214 -38.68 5.64 -3.22
C ASP A 214 -37.73 6.75 -2.74
N THR A 215 -37.80 7.93 -3.37
CA THR A 215 -37.01 9.11 -3.00
C THR A 215 -37.36 9.65 -1.62
N THR A 216 -38.62 9.55 -1.20
CA THR A 216 -39.06 9.97 0.13
C THR A 216 -38.68 8.93 1.20
N MET A 217 -38.65 7.65 0.81
CA MET A 217 -38.20 6.56 1.67
C MET A 217 -36.69 6.66 1.94
N SER A 218 -35.86 6.87 0.91
CA SER A 218 -34.41 7.06 1.08
C SER A 218 -34.10 8.31 1.91
N ALA A 219 -34.74 9.45 1.63
CA ALA A 219 -34.57 10.67 2.42
C ALA A 219 -34.94 10.46 3.90
N LEU A 220 -36.01 9.70 4.20
CA LEU A 220 -36.40 9.38 5.58
C LEU A 220 -35.40 8.45 6.27
N LEU A 221 -34.86 7.45 5.55
CA LEU A 221 -33.90 6.47 6.06
C LEU A 221 -32.60 7.12 6.52
N TYR A 222 -32.14 8.17 5.85
CA TYR A 222 -30.92 8.88 6.23
C TYR A 222 -31.21 10.05 7.16
N ALA A 223 -32.13 10.96 6.80
CA ALA A 223 -32.37 12.18 7.58
C ALA A 223 -32.73 11.90 9.04
N LYS A 224 -33.51 10.85 9.33
CA LYS A 224 -33.85 10.50 10.72
C LYS A 224 -32.67 9.95 11.52
N PHE A 225 -31.75 9.25 10.88
CA PHE A 225 -30.56 8.70 11.54
C PHE A 225 -29.47 9.77 11.72
N ARG A 226 -29.47 10.84 10.92
CA ARG A 226 -28.57 11.99 11.13
C ARG A 226 -28.98 12.83 12.36
N VAL A 227 -30.27 12.86 12.68
CA VAL A 227 -30.78 13.62 13.84
C VAL A 227 -30.26 13.01 15.13
N GLY A 228 -29.41 13.75 15.85
CA GLY A 228 -28.81 13.33 17.11
C GLY A 228 -27.57 12.44 16.96
N ALA A 229 -27.10 12.17 15.74
CA ALA A 229 -25.91 11.34 15.49
C ALA A 229 -24.66 11.88 16.20
N SER A 230 -24.43 13.20 16.15
CA SER A 230 -23.29 13.85 16.82
C SER A 230 -23.26 13.58 18.33
N GLU A 231 -24.41 13.68 19.02
CA GLU A 231 -24.48 13.39 20.46
C GLU A 231 -24.19 11.91 20.75
N MET A 232 -24.67 11.01 19.90
CA MET A 232 -24.42 9.57 20.02
C MET A 232 -22.95 9.23 19.76
N LYS A 233 -22.32 9.91 18.80
CA LYS A 233 -20.90 9.80 18.45
C LYS A 233 -20.00 10.23 19.61
N ASP A 234 -20.32 11.33 20.27
CA ASP A 234 -19.59 11.78 21.46
C ASP A 234 -19.68 10.77 22.61
N MET A 235 -20.83 10.12 22.79
CA MET A 235 -20.98 9.05 23.78
C MET A 235 -20.21 7.77 23.41
N GLY A 236 -20.22 7.39 22.13
CA GLY A 236 -19.42 6.26 21.63
C GLY A 236 -17.91 6.49 21.80
N LEU A 237 -17.47 7.74 21.61
CA LEU A 237 -16.09 8.15 21.84
C LEU A 237 -15.62 7.92 23.27
N GLU A 238 -16.47 8.14 24.28
CA GLU A 238 -16.10 7.89 25.67
C GLU A 238 -15.79 6.39 25.92
N ILE A 239 -16.48 5.48 25.23
CA ILE A 239 -16.13 4.05 25.27
C ILE A 239 -14.85 3.79 24.47
N GLN A 240 -14.73 4.37 23.27
CA GLN A 240 -13.58 4.16 22.38
C GLN A 240 -12.26 4.62 23.01
N LYS A 241 -12.23 5.79 23.66
CA LYS A 241 -11.03 6.31 24.35
C LYS A 241 -10.44 5.32 25.37
N ARG A 242 -11.31 4.54 26.01
CA ARG A 242 -10.96 3.58 27.07
C ARG A 242 -10.79 2.15 26.56
N ALA A 243 -11.23 1.88 25.33
CA ALA A 243 -11.03 0.59 24.67
C ALA A 243 -9.63 0.47 24.05
N VAL A 244 -8.94 1.57 23.75
CA VAL A 244 -7.59 1.55 23.16
C VAL A 244 -6.59 0.92 24.15
N PRO A 245 -5.83 -0.12 23.75
CA PRO A 245 -4.80 -0.71 24.59
C PRO A 245 -3.69 0.31 24.92
N PRO A 246 -3.32 0.53 26.19
CA PRO A 246 -2.05 1.14 26.57
C PRO A 246 -0.89 0.19 26.24
N LEU A 247 0.32 0.74 26.23
CA LEU A 247 1.57 -0.01 26.01
C LEU A 247 1.87 -1.04 27.13
N ASP A 248 1.13 -1.03 28.24
CA ASP A 248 1.39 -1.87 29.42
C ASP A 248 0.37 -3.02 29.58
N PRO A 249 0.80 -4.30 29.53
CA PRO A 249 -0.07 -5.49 29.47
C PRO A 249 -0.78 -5.89 30.78
N GLU A 250 -0.67 -5.12 31.86
CA GLU A 250 -1.27 -5.46 33.17
C GLU A 250 -2.75 -5.05 33.33
N GLN A 251 -3.32 -4.37 32.34
CA GLN A 251 -4.68 -3.82 32.38
C GLN A 251 -5.72 -4.78 31.78
N GLY A 252 -5.97 -5.90 32.46
CA GLY A 252 -6.92 -6.95 32.02
C GLY A 252 -8.41 -6.56 31.82
N ALA A 253 -8.79 -5.28 31.82
CA ALA A 253 -10.16 -4.79 31.61
C ALA A 253 -10.43 -4.28 30.16
N GLU A 254 -9.39 -4.14 29.33
CA GLU A 254 -9.51 -3.61 27.97
C GLU A 254 -10.37 -4.47 27.05
N ALA A 255 -10.30 -5.79 27.22
CA ALA A 255 -11.13 -6.72 26.46
C ALA A 255 -12.63 -6.51 26.71
N GLU A 256 -13.02 -6.09 27.93
CA GLU A 256 -14.41 -5.77 28.26
C GLU A 256 -14.87 -4.51 27.54
N TYR A 257 -14.03 -3.46 27.50
CA TYR A 257 -14.33 -2.20 26.83
C TYR A 257 -14.36 -2.34 25.30
N GLN A 258 -13.46 -3.14 24.74
CA GLN A 258 -13.48 -3.52 23.32
C GLN A 258 -14.74 -4.32 22.96
N SER A 259 -15.18 -5.25 23.82
CA SER A 259 -16.45 -5.95 23.63
C SER A 259 -17.63 -4.99 23.64
N LEU A 260 -17.67 -4.03 24.57
CA LEU A 260 -18.73 -3.02 24.62
C LEU A 260 -18.75 -2.14 23.36
N LEU A 261 -17.59 -1.76 22.83
CA LEU A 261 -17.48 -0.99 21.59
C LEU A 261 -17.99 -1.80 20.38
N ASN A 262 -17.56 -3.07 20.27
CA ASN A 262 -18.02 -3.97 19.22
C ASN A 262 -19.55 -4.17 19.28
N GLU A 263 -20.11 -4.26 20.49
CA GLU A 263 -21.57 -4.30 20.66
C GLU A 263 -22.26 -3.04 20.11
N LEU A 264 -21.68 -1.84 20.24
CA LEU A 264 -22.26 -0.62 19.63
C LEU A 264 -22.30 -0.73 18.10
N HIS A 265 -21.18 -1.13 17.51
CA HIS A 265 -21.01 -1.27 16.06
C HIS A 265 -21.99 -2.32 15.51
N VAL A 266 -22.01 -3.52 16.09
CA VAL A 266 -22.90 -4.61 15.68
C VAL A 266 -24.37 -4.26 15.85
N ASN A 267 -24.76 -3.61 16.97
CA ASN A 267 -26.16 -3.22 17.18
C ASN A 267 -26.62 -2.16 16.16
N PHE A 268 -25.76 -1.19 15.83
CA PHE A 268 -26.05 -0.21 14.79
C PHE A 268 -26.15 -0.87 13.42
N ALA A 269 -25.13 -1.62 13.01
CA ALA A 269 -25.07 -2.34 11.74
C ALA A 269 -26.27 -3.27 11.55
N THR A 270 -26.61 -4.07 12.57
CA THR A 270 -27.76 -4.98 12.52
C THR A 270 -29.09 -4.21 12.39
N SER A 271 -29.23 -3.09 13.09
CA SER A 271 -30.45 -2.27 13.04
C SER A 271 -30.61 -1.59 11.68
N ARG A 272 -29.50 -1.15 11.06
CA ARG A 272 -29.47 -0.58 9.70
C ARG A 272 -29.68 -1.65 8.63
N ALA A 273 -29.00 -2.79 8.71
CA ALA A 273 -29.13 -3.90 7.76
C ALA A 273 -30.58 -4.37 7.63
N ARG A 274 -31.32 -4.44 8.74
CA ARG A 274 -32.76 -4.78 8.73
C ARG A 274 -33.64 -3.80 7.94
N LEU A 275 -33.20 -2.56 7.77
CA LEU A 275 -33.92 -1.54 7.00
C LEU A 275 -33.45 -1.51 5.53
N VAL A 276 -32.15 -1.58 5.31
CA VAL A 276 -31.51 -1.36 4.00
C VAL A 276 -31.50 -2.62 3.14
N VAL A 277 -31.11 -3.78 3.68
CA VAL A 277 -30.96 -5.03 2.92
C VAL A 277 -32.27 -5.46 2.22
N PRO A 278 -33.46 -5.38 2.84
CA PRO A 278 -34.71 -5.69 2.15
C PRO A 278 -35.01 -4.75 0.98
N LEU A 279 -34.64 -3.47 1.10
CA LEU A 279 -34.80 -2.48 0.02
C LEU A 279 -33.87 -2.78 -1.14
N VAL A 280 -32.60 -3.08 -0.85
CA VAL A 280 -31.60 -3.51 -1.83
C VAL A 280 -32.08 -4.76 -2.56
N ARG A 281 -32.51 -5.80 -1.82
CA ARG A 281 -33.02 -7.05 -2.39
C ARG A 281 -34.23 -6.81 -3.30
N LYS A 282 -35.17 -5.96 -2.90
CA LYS A 282 -36.34 -5.62 -3.73
C LYS A 282 -35.90 -4.95 -5.04
N ARG A 283 -35.05 -3.93 -4.95
CA ARG A 283 -34.56 -3.16 -6.10
C ARG A 283 -33.72 -4.01 -7.05
N LEU A 284 -32.88 -4.89 -6.52
CA LEU A 284 -32.12 -5.84 -7.32
C LEU A 284 -33.02 -6.85 -8.04
N ASN A 285 -34.10 -7.32 -7.41
CA ASN A 285 -35.10 -8.14 -8.09
C ASN A 285 -35.80 -7.38 -9.23
N ASP A 286 -36.15 -6.11 -9.02
CA ASP A 286 -36.75 -5.28 -10.07
C ASP A 286 -35.78 -5.10 -11.26
N ILE A 287 -34.49 -4.83 -10.98
CA ILE A 287 -33.42 -4.74 -11.99
C ILE A 287 -33.18 -6.10 -12.66
N ALA A 288 -33.26 -7.20 -11.92
CA ALA A 288 -33.05 -8.54 -12.46
C ALA A 288 -34.14 -8.94 -13.46
N ASN A 289 -35.38 -8.50 -13.21
CA ASN A 289 -36.57 -8.81 -14.02
C ASN A 289 -36.81 -7.79 -15.15
N ALA A 290 -36.11 -6.65 -15.15
CA ALA A 290 -36.29 -5.64 -16.20
C ALA A 290 -35.86 -6.20 -17.58
N PRO A 291 -36.61 -5.91 -18.66
CA PRO A 291 -36.37 -6.52 -19.97
C PRO A 291 -34.96 -6.25 -20.53
N SER A 292 -34.40 -5.06 -20.27
CA SER A 292 -33.06 -4.65 -20.73
C SER A 292 -31.91 -5.38 -20.03
N THR A 293 -32.10 -5.87 -18.81
CA THR A 293 -31.05 -6.43 -17.93
C THR A 293 -31.29 -7.89 -17.57
N SER A 294 -32.42 -8.46 -17.97
CA SER A 294 -32.77 -9.87 -17.68
C SER A 294 -31.88 -10.87 -18.43
N LYS A 295 -31.44 -10.52 -19.66
CA LYS A 295 -30.66 -11.40 -20.53
C LYS A 295 -29.19 -10.99 -20.68
N ASP A 296 -28.87 -9.74 -20.36
CA ASP A 296 -27.50 -9.22 -20.45
C ASP A 296 -26.85 -9.14 -19.06
N LEU A 297 -25.79 -9.94 -18.88
CA LEU A 297 -24.99 -9.99 -17.66
C LEU A 297 -24.29 -8.65 -17.41
N VAL A 298 -23.76 -8.01 -18.46
CA VAL A 298 -22.93 -6.81 -18.32
C VAL A 298 -23.80 -5.60 -17.98
N ALA A 299 -24.91 -5.37 -18.69
CA ALA A 299 -25.86 -4.32 -18.34
C ALA A 299 -26.46 -4.52 -16.94
N PHE A 300 -26.75 -5.76 -16.55
CA PHE A 300 -27.20 -6.06 -15.20
C PHE A 300 -26.14 -5.68 -14.16
N ALA A 301 -24.91 -6.17 -14.30
CA ALA A 301 -23.81 -5.91 -13.38
C ALA A 301 -23.52 -4.40 -13.27
N ARG A 302 -23.49 -3.68 -14.40
CA ARG A 302 -23.29 -2.22 -14.43
C ARG A 302 -24.33 -1.50 -13.58
N THR A 303 -25.60 -1.83 -13.77
CA THR A 303 -26.73 -1.16 -13.11
C THR A 303 -26.83 -1.55 -11.63
N SER A 304 -26.68 -2.83 -11.31
CA SER A 304 -26.80 -3.36 -9.95
C SER A 304 -25.63 -2.92 -9.06
N ILE A 305 -24.39 -2.98 -9.57
CA ILE A 305 -23.20 -2.54 -8.84
C ILE A 305 -23.25 -1.03 -8.62
N SER A 306 -23.64 -0.24 -9.63
CA SER A 306 -23.76 1.22 -9.48
C SER A 306 -24.79 1.61 -8.41
N TYR A 307 -25.91 0.90 -8.34
CA TYR A 307 -26.95 1.13 -7.33
C TYR A 307 -26.45 0.76 -5.93
N VAL A 308 -25.83 -0.41 -5.76
CA VAL A 308 -25.29 -0.87 -4.47
C VAL A 308 -24.15 0.02 -4.01
N ARG A 309 -23.27 0.46 -4.92
CA ARG A 309 -22.19 1.42 -4.62
C ARG A 309 -22.74 2.72 -4.05
N GLY A 310 -23.82 3.26 -4.62
CA GLY A 310 -24.48 4.45 -4.09
C GLY A 310 -24.94 4.27 -2.64
N ILE A 311 -25.53 3.12 -2.32
CA ILE A 311 -25.96 2.80 -0.96
C ILE A 311 -24.76 2.60 -0.02
N CYS A 312 -23.70 1.92 -0.47
CA CYS A 312 -22.49 1.77 0.34
C CYS A 312 -21.84 3.11 0.66
N LEU A 313 -21.85 4.07 -0.28
CA LEU A 313 -21.38 5.45 -0.03
C LEU A 313 -22.27 6.16 0.99
N ASP A 314 -23.60 6.11 0.81
CA ASP A 314 -24.54 6.73 1.75
C ASP A 314 -24.43 6.14 3.18
N GLU A 315 -24.20 4.82 3.30
CA GLU A 315 -23.96 4.16 4.59
C GLU A 315 -22.57 4.44 5.17
N PHE A 316 -21.54 4.59 4.33
CA PHE A 316 -20.20 4.99 4.76
C PHE A 316 -20.23 6.39 5.39
N ASP A 317 -20.88 7.33 4.73
CA ASP A 317 -21.06 8.70 5.24
C ASP A 317 -21.85 8.68 6.57
N LEU A 318 -22.95 7.93 6.62
CA LEU A 318 -23.75 7.81 7.83
C LEU A 318 -22.97 7.14 8.97
N TRP A 319 -22.14 6.14 8.67
CA TRP A 319 -21.26 5.52 9.66
C TRP A 319 -20.28 6.53 10.25
N GLY A 320 -19.67 7.35 9.41
CA GLY A 320 -18.78 8.44 9.82
C GLY A 320 -19.46 9.49 10.71
N GLU A 321 -20.77 9.70 10.57
CA GLU A 321 -21.53 10.59 11.47
C GLU A 321 -21.77 10.00 12.86
N TRP A 322 -21.75 8.67 13.02
CA TRP A 322 -22.03 7.96 14.27
C TRP A 322 -20.77 7.47 14.99
N PHE A 323 -19.70 7.14 14.27
CA PHE A 323 -18.50 6.51 14.82
C PHE A 323 -17.22 7.20 14.32
N HIS A 324 -16.11 6.91 15.00
CA HIS A 324 -14.76 7.25 14.51
C HIS A 324 -14.04 5.97 14.10
N GLY A 325 -13.51 5.96 12.87
CA GLY A 325 -12.83 4.81 12.29
C GLY A 325 -13.78 3.84 11.58
N GLN A 326 -13.18 2.88 10.89
CA GLN A 326 -13.87 1.94 9.99
C GLN A 326 -14.03 0.53 10.59
N TYR A 327 -13.76 0.36 11.89
CA TYR A 327 -13.81 -0.96 12.53
C TYR A 327 -15.24 -1.53 12.54
N GLY A 328 -15.46 -2.68 11.91
CA GLY A 328 -16.78 -3.31 11.75
C GLY A 328 -17.67 -2.70 10.65
N LEU A 329 -17.18 -1.69 9.91
CA LEU A 329 -17.92 -1.10 8.78
C LEU A 329 -17.95 -2.03 7.57
N TYR A 330 -16.81 -2.62 7.19
CA TYR A 330 -16.74 -3.47 6.00
C TYR A 330 -17.57 -4.76 6.14
N ASP A 331 -17.64 -5.36 7.33
CA ASP A 331 -18.54 -6.50 7.61
C ASP A 331 -20.01 -6.11 7.36
N PHE A 332 -20.39 -4.89 7.72
CA PHE A 332 -21.73 -4.35 7.47
C PHE A 332 -21.98 -4.07 5.98
N LEU A 333 -21.01 -3.48 5.28
CA LEU A 333 -21.10 -3.21 3.85
C LEU A 333 -21.12 -4.50 3.02
N GLU A 334 -20.39 -5.54 3.45
CA GLU A 334 -20.43 -6.87 2.85
C GLU A 334 -21.83 -7.48 2.97
N ALA A 335 -22.48 -7.35 4.13
CA ALA A 335 -23.88 -7.79 4.31
C ALA A 335 -24.87 -7.02 3.41
N ILE A 336 -24.58 -5.75 3.06
CA ILE A 336 -25.36 -4.98 2.07
C ILE A 336 -25.11 -5.49 0.65
N CYS A 337 -23.90 -5.98 0.36
CA CYS A 337 -23.52 -6.53 -0.94
C CYS A 337 -23.97 -7.99 -1.12
N GLU A 338 -24.30 -8.75 -0.07
CA GLU A 338 -24.75 -10.15 -0.16
C GLU A 338 -25.89 -10.37 -1.18
N PRO A 339 -26.98 -9.57 -1.23
CA PRO A 339 -28.02 -9.73 -2.25
C PRO A 339 -27.54 -9.47 -3.68
N LEU A 340 -26.51 -8.63 -3.87
CA LEU A 340 -25.90 -8.41 -5.18
C LEU A 340 -25.20 -9.67 -5.64
N TYR A 341 -24.43 -10.31 -4.75
CA TYR A 341 -23.75 -11.57 -5.00
C TYR A 341 -24.71 -12.71 -5.31
N ASP A 342 -25.82 -12.80 -4.58
CA ASP A 342 -26.88 -13.80 -4.81
C ASP A 342 -27.44 -13.75 -6.24
N HIS A 343 -27.52 -12.56 -6.85
CA HIS A 343 -27.99 -12.39 -8.23
C HIS A 343 -26.87 -12.48 -9.27
N LEU A 344 -25.67 -11.97 -8.96
CA LEU A 344 -24.55 -11.93 -9.89
C LEU A 344 -23.94 -13.33 -10.09
N ARG A 345 -23.71 -14.07 -9.01
CA ARG A 345 -23.01 -15.37 -9.05
C ARG A 345 -23.72 -16.39 -9.94
N PRO A 346 -25.04 -16.65 -9.84
CA PRO A 346 -25.71 -17.58 -10.73
C PRO A 346 -25.61 -17.15 -12.20
N ARG A 347 -25.67 -15.84 -12.50
CA ARG A 347 -25.56 -15.35 -13.87
C ARG A 347 -24.16 -15.53 -14.44
N ILE A 348 -23.11 -15.32 -13.64
CA ILE A 348 -21.72 -15.61 -14.03
C ILE A 348 -21.55 -17.11 -14.33
N ILE A 349 -22.02 -17.98 -13.43
CA ILE A 349 -21.87 -19.45 -13.58
C ILE A 349 -22.57 -19.97 -14.84
N HIS A 350 -23.77 -19.46 -15.14
CA HIS A 350 -24.56 -19.94 -16.27
C HIS A 350 -24.22 -19.27 -17.60
N ASP A 351 -23.41 -18.19 -17.60
CA ASP A 351 -22.96 -17.61 -18.86
C ASP A 351 -21.92 -18.54 -19.51
N ASN A 352 -22.14 -18.80 -20.80
CA ASN A 352 -21.29 -19.62 -21.64
C ASN A 352 -20.59 -18.80 -22.72
N LYS A 353 -20.85 -17.48 -22.79
CA LYS A 353 -20.26 -16.60 -23.78
C LYS A 353 -19.00 -15.96 -23.21
N LEU A 354 -17.83 -16.43 -23.67
CA LEU A 354 -16.52 -15.92 -23.28
C LEU A 354 -16.44 -14.38 -23.36
N VAL A 355 -16.90 -13.81 -24.48
CA VAL A 355 -16.84 -12.36 -24.74
C VAL A 355 -17.57 -11.55 -23.66
N ARG A 356 -18.72 -12.03 -23.17
CA ARG A 356 -19.49 -11.34 -22.12
C ARG A 356 -18.79 -11.37 -20.77
N LEU A 357 -18.12 -12.49 -20.44
CA LEU A 357 -17.30 -12.58 -19.23
C LEU A 357 -16.06 -11.70 -19.31
N CYS A 358 -15.39 -11.62 -20.48
CA CYS A 358 -14.30 -10.67 -20.69
C CYS A 358 -14.77 -9.23 -20.45
N GLN A 359 -15.91 -8.85 -21.05
CA GLN A 359 -16.50 -7.52 -20.85
C GLN A 359 -16.84 -7.25 -19.38
N LEU A 360 -17.36 -8.25 -18.65
CA LEU A 360 -17.62 -8.14 -17.22
C LEU A 360 -16.32 -7.92 -16.43
N CYS A 361 -15.26 -8.71 -16.68
CA CYS A 361 -13.96 -8.54 -16.03
C CYS A 361 -13.37 -7.15 -16.31
N ILE A 362 -13.41 -6.69 -17.57
CA ILE A 362 -12.97 -5.34 -17.97
C ILE A 362 -13.76 -4.27 -17.21
N LEU A 363 -15.08 -4.41 -17.15
CA LEU A 363 -15.95 -3.47 -16.44
C LEU A 363 -15.58 -3.42 -14.96
N LEU A 364 -15.41 -4.58 -14.31
CA LEU A 364 -15.09 -4.67 -12.89
C LEU A 364 -13.71 -4.07 -12.59
N GLN A 365 -12.68 -4.44 -13.35
CA GLN A 365 -11.31 -3.95 -13.19
C GLN A 365 -11.24 -2.43 -13.44
N THR A 366 -11.73 -1.97 -14.60
CA THR A 366 -11.56 -0.57 -15.03
C THR A 366 -12.38 0.42 -14.20
N ARG A 367 -13.57 0.03 -13.72
CA ARG A 367 -14.48 0.96 -13.02
C ARG A 367 -14.36 0.93 -11.50
N TYR A 368 -13.87 -0.17 -10.93
CA TYR A 368 -13.94 -0.40 -9.48
C TYR A 368 -12.63 -0.86 -8.83
N LEU A 369 -11.62 -1.28 -9.59
CA LEU A 369 -10.31 -1.69 -9.04
C LEU A 369 -9.14 -0.81 -9.51
N ASN A 370 -9.24 -0.20 -10.69
CA ASN A 370 -8.21 0.69 -11.22
C ASN A 370 -8.40 2.10 -10.63
N GLU A 371 -7.94 2.32 -9.39
CA GLU A 371 -7.49 3.63 -8.97
C GLU A 371 -6.05 3.79 -9.49
N PRO A 372 -5.76 4.79 -10.34
CA PRO A 372 -4.45 4.93 -10.94
C PRO A 372 -3.50 5.52 -9.92
N ASP A 373 -2.57 4.73 -9.40
CA ASP A 373 -1.31 5.26 -8.87
C ASP A 373 -0.18 4.32 -9.34
N GLU A 374 0.34 4.62 -10.53
CA GLU A 374 1.60 4.05 -11.03
C GLU A 374 2.82 4.56 -10.23
N ASP A 375 2.64 5.44 -9.23
CA ASP A 375 3.73 6.07 -8.48
C ASP A 375 3.50 6.02 -6.95
N GLY A 376 3.84 4.89 -6.31
CA GLY A 376 4.33 4.84 -4.92
C GLY A 376 3.36 5.14 -3.76
N GLU A 377 3.10 4.10 -2.96
CA GLU A 377 2.34 4.09 -1.69
C GLU A 377 0.83 4.37 -1.83
N CYS A 378 0.02 3.30 -1.81
CA CYS A 378 -1.41 3.39 -1.49
C CYS A 378 -1.57 3.96 -0.07
N VAL A 379 -1.55 5.28 0.06
CA VAL A 379 -2.13 5.96 1.23
C VAL A 379 -3.63 5.86 1.03
N VAL A 380 -4.22 4.73 1.43
CA VAL A 380 -5.67 4.57 1.52
C VAL A 380 -6.15 5.70 2.42
N ASP A 381 -6.77 6.74 1.84
CA ASP A 381 -7.35 7.82 2.62
C ASP A 381 -8.39 7.17 3.55
N PRO A 382 -8.21 7.20 4.89
CA PRO A 382 -9.19 6.62 5.81
C PRO A 382 -10.56 7.31 5.72
N ASN A 383 -10.67 8.41 4.98
CA ASN A 383 -11.93 9.12 4.73
C ASN A 383 -12.62 8.70 3.42
N GLN A 384 -12.04 7.80 2.63
CA GLN A 384 -12.63 7.29 1.39
C GLN A 384 -13.09 5.84 1.53
N LEU A 385 -14.22 5.52 0.88
CA LEU A 385 -14.72 4.15 0.77
C LEU A 385 -13.87 3.37 -0.25
N ASP A 386 -13.16 2.35 0.22
CA ASP A 386 -12.54 1.35 -0.64
C ASP A 386 -13.59 0.33 -1.11
N PHE A 387 -14.25 0.66 -2.22
CA PHE A 387 -15.25 -0.22 -2.81
C PHE A 387 -14.62 -1.40 -3.58
N ALA A 388 -13.30 -1.38 -3.83
CA ALA A 388 -12.62 -2.45 -4.55
C ALA A 388 -12.67 -3.77 -3.75
N ILE A 389 -12.44 -3.69 -2.44
CA ILE A 389 -12.52 -4.83 -1.50
C ILE A 389 -13.90 -5.49 -1.57
N LEU A 390 -14.96 -4.69 -1.66
CA LEU A 390 -16.35 -5.17 -1.67
C LEU A 390 -16.79 -5.78 -3.01
N ILE A 391 -16.00 -5.68 -4.08
CA ILE A 391 -16.33 -6.22 -5.41
C ILE A 391 -15.33 -7.29 -5.87
N GLN A 392 -14.15 -7.34 -5.25
CA GLN A 392 -13.11 -8.30 -5.57
C GLN A 392 -13.61 -9.77 -5.60
N PRO A 393 -14.48 -10.24 -4.69
CA PRO A 393 -15.05 -11.59 -4.78
C PRO A 393 -15.83 -11.84 -6.10
N ALA A 394 -16.60 -10.86 -6.58
CA ALA A 394 -17.32 -10.98 -7.85
C ALA A 394 -16.37 -11.05 -9.06
N LEU A 395 -15.28 -10.29 -9.02
CA LEU A 395 -14.25 -10.33 -10.06
C LEU A 395 -13.56 -11.70 -10.08
N GLN A 396 -13.20 -12.25 -8.91
CA GLN A 396 -12.59 -13.57 -8.81
C GLN A 396 -13.50 -14.68 -9.34
N ASP A 397 -14.80 -14.62 -9.02
CA ASP A 397 -15.80 -15.56 -9.56
C ASP A 397 -15.88 -15.46 -11.11
N ALA A 398 -15.88 -14.24 -11.66
CA ALA A 398 -15.90 -14.00 -13.10
C ALA A 398 -14.61 -14.49 -13.80
N GLN A 399 -13.44 -14.21 -13.22
CA GLN A 399 -12.14 -14.65 -13.74
C GLN A 399 -12.00 -16.17 -13.70
N THR A 400 -12.42 -16.83 -12.61
CA THR A 400 -12.39 -18.28 -12.50
C THR A 400 -13.27 -18.93 -13.57
N ARG A 401 -14.47 -18.38 -13.78
CA ARG A 401 -15.36 -18.85 -14.85
C ARG A 401 -14.77 -18.60 -16.24
N LEU A 402 -14.11 -17.46 -16.45
CA LEU A 402 -13.44 -17.12 -17.71
C LEU A 402 -12.35 -18.13 -18.04
N VAL A 403 -11.49 -18.46 -17.06
CA VAL A 403 -10.44 -19.48 -17.20
C VAL A 403 -11.03 -20.84 -17.58
N PHE A 404 -12.09 -21.25 -16.89
CA PHE A 404 -12.77 -22.52 -17.19
C PHE A 404 -13.31 -22.57 -18.63
N LEU A 405 -13.96 -21.49 -19.10
CA LEU A 405 -14.44 -21.43 -20.48
C LEU A 405 -13.30 -21.37 -21.49
N ALA A 406 -12.20 -20.68 -21.19
CA ALA A 406 -11.02 -20.64 -22.04
C ALA A 406 -10.41 -22.05 -22.20
N GLN A 407 -10.31 -22.83 -21.11
CA GLN A 407 -9.87 -24.22 -21.15
C GLN A 407 -10.84 -25.12 -21.93
N ALA A 408 -12.15 -24.91 -21.78
CA ALA A 408 -13.13 -25.66 -22.55
C ALA A 408 -13.02 -25.39 -24.06
N ILE A 409 -12.86 -24.13 -24.46
CA ILE A 409 -12.62 -23.72 -25.86
C ILE A 409 -11.31 -24.32 -26.37
N LEU A 410 -10.24 -24.27 -25.57
CA LEU A 410 -8.94 -24.89 -25.91
C LEU A 410 -9.10 -26.38 -26.20
N ARG A 411 -9.76 -27.13 -25.31
CA ARG A 411 -9.95 -28.57 -25.48
C ARG A 411 -10.84 -28.91 -26.68
N ASP A 412 -11.98 -28.23 -26.82
CA ASP A 412 -13.00 -28.62 -27.79
C ASP A 412 -12.70 -28.06 -29.20
N GLU A 413 -12.08 -26.88 -29.29
CA GLU A 413 -11.84 -26.19 -30.56
C GLU A 413 -10.39 -26.22 -31.07
N ILE A 414 -9.40 -26.55 -30.24
CA ILE A 414 -7.98 -26.63 -30.64
C ILE A 414 -7.47 -28.08 -30.49
N GLU A 415 -7.53 -28.67 -29.30
CA GLU A 415 -7.00 -30.02 -29.03
C GLU A 415 -7.76 -31.11 -29.81
N ARG A 416 -9.10 -31.06 -29.77
CA ARG A 416 -9.97 -32.04 -30.45
C ARG A 416 -10.37 -31.63 -31.86
N PHE A 417 -9.75 -30.58 -32.39
CA PHE A 417 -10.08 -30.08 -33.73
C PHE A 417 -9.76 -31.13 -34.79
N LYS A 418 -10.76 -31.46 -35.60
CA LYS A 418 -10.59 -32.35 -36.77
C LYS A 418 -10.62 -31.51 -38.05
N PRO A 419 -9.52 -31.47 -38.83
CA PRO A 419 -9.47 -30.68 -40.05
C PRO A 419 -10.53 -31.15 -41.04
N ARG A 420 -11.33 -30.24 -41.60
CA ARG A 420 -12.19 -30.54 -42.75
C ARG A 420 -11.36 -30.55 -44.04
N PRO A 421 -11.80 -31.24 -45.12
CA PRO A 421 -11.09 -31.21 -46.40
C PRO A 421 -10.93 -29.78 -46.95
N GLU A 422 -11.86 -28.88 -46.65
CA GLU A 422 -11.80 -27.44 -47.00
C GLU A 422 -10.75 -26.66 -46.18
N ASP A 423 -10.43 -27.12 -44.96
CA ASP A 423 -9.42 -26.50 -44.09
C ASP A 423 -8.00 -26.90 -44.50
N LEU A 424 -7.84 -27.95 -45.30
CA LEU A 424 -6.56 -28.47 -45.79
C LEU A 424 -6.27 -28.08 -47.24
N ASP A 425 -7.08 -27.22 -47.87
CA ASP A 425 -6.94 -26.86 -49.28
C ASP A 425 -5.85 -25.80 -49.56
N TYR A 426 -4.62 -26.10 -49.12
CA TYR A 426 -3.41 -25.34 -49.45
C TYR A 426 -2.68 -26.02 -50.60
N PRO A 427 -2.20 -25.30 -51.63
CA PRO A 427 -2.05 -23.84 -51.75
C PRO A 427 -3.23 -23.07 -52.39
N ALA A 428 -4.33 -23.72 -52.76
CA ALA A 428 -5.43 -23.06 -53.50
C ALA A 428 -6.02 -21.87 -52.73
N LYS A 429 -6.14 -21.98 -51.41
CA LYS A 429 -6.51 -20.86 -50.51
C LYS A 429 -5.55 -19.67 -50.61
N ASN A 430 -4.23 -19.90 -50.65
CA ASN A 430 -3.25 -18.81 -50.72
C ASN A 430 -3.35 -18.07 -52.06
N LYS A 431 -3.57 -18.80 -53.16
CA LYS A 431 -3.70 -18.21 -54.51
C LYS A 431 -4.94 -17.36 -54.68
N GLN A 432 -6.07 -17.78 -54.10
CA GLN A 432 -7.31 -16.99 -54.12
C GLN A 432 -7.14 -15.65 -53.39
N ILE A 433 -6.30 -15.61 -52.36
CA ILE A 433 -6.01 -14.40 -51.56
C ILE A 433 -5.02 -13.48 -52.29
N SER A 434 -3.98 -14.01 -52.92
CA SER A 434 -3.07 -13.20 -53.75
C SER A 434 -3.80 -12.55 -54.94
N LEU A 435 -4.71 -13.29 -55.58
CA LEU A 435 -5.52 -12.81 -56.70
C LEU A 435 -6.61 -11.80 -56.29
N SER A 436 -7.18 -11.91 -55.08
CA SER A 436 -8.14 -10.92 -54.56
C SER A 436 -7.45 -9.63 -54.09
N ALA A 437 -6.21 -9.71 -53.60
CA ALA A 437 -5.40 -8.54 -53.24
C ALA A 437 -4.97 -7.73 -54.48
N GLU A 438 -4.58 -8.37 -55.58
CA GLU A 438 -4.19 -7.68 -56.83
C GLU A 438 -5.39 -7.03 -57.54
N ASN A 439 -6.55 -7.68 -57.57
CA ASN A 439 -7.75 -7.18 -58.28
C ASN A 439 -8.46 -6.01 -57.60
N ASN A 440 -8.13 -5.69 -56.34
CA ASN A 440 -8.72 -4.55 -55.61
C ASN A 440 -7.96 -3.22 -55.85
N THR A 441 -6.95 -3.19 -56.72
CA THR A 441 -6.26 -1.95 -57.11
C THR A 441 -6.94 -1.28 -58.32
N THR A 442 -8.10 -0.64 -58.10
CA THR A 442 -8.58 0.41 -59.01
C THR A 442 -8.04 1.78 -58.55
N PRO A 443 -7.62 2.67 -59.47
CA PRO A 443 -6.94 3.90 -59.09
C PRO A 443 -7.98 4.93 -58.63
N VAL A 444 -8.05 5.21 -57.33
CA VAL A 444 -8.73 6.40 -56.83
C VAL A 444 -7.70 7.50 -56.64
N VAL A 445 -7.78 8.50 -57.51
CA VAL A 445 -7.08 9.79 -57.42
C VAL A 445 -7.57 10.54 -56.18
N SER A 446 -6.72 10.72 -55.17
CA SER A 446 -6.57 11.97 -54.42
C SER A 446 -5.40 11.85 -53.44
N GLY A 447 -4.49 12.81 -53.47
CA GLY A 447 -3.17 12.71 -52.86
C GLY A 447 -3.08 13.06 -51.37
N ARG A 448 -1.94 12.64 -50.80
CA ARG A 448 -1.18 13.27 -49.68
C ARG A 448 -1.81 13.04 -48.29
N LYS A 449 -1.19 12.33 -47.34
CA LYS A 449 0.22 12.09 -47.00
C LYS A 449 0.35 10.76 -46.22
N SER A 450 1.36 9.94 -46.52
CA SER A 450 1.68 8.70 -45.82
C SER A 450 2.26 8.97 -44.42
N SER A 451 1.61 8.47 -43.37
CA SER A 451 2.22 8.28 -42.05
C SER A 451 2.39 6.79 -41.79
N LEU A 452 3.58 6.46 -41.29
CA LEU A 452 4.07 5.14 -40.89
C LEU A 452 3.06 4.39 -40.02
N ILE A 453 3.00 3.08 -40.23
CA ILE A 453 2.22 2.11 -39.47
C ILE A 453 2.73 2.13 -38.03
N ASP A 454 1.96 2.77 -37.14
CA ASP A 454 2.14 2.69 -35.69
C ASP A 454 1.15 1.63 -35.17
N SER A 455 1.70 0.55 -34.61
CA SER A 455 0.95 -0.57 -34.04
C SER A 455 0.25 -0.13 -32.75
N LYS A 456 -0.91 0.51 -32.87
CA LYS A 456 -1.84 0.70 -31.75
C LYS A 456 -2.84 -0.45 -31.69
N MET A 457 -2.83 -1.14 -30.55
CA MET A 457 -3.85 -2.12 -30.15
C MET A 457 -5.27 -1.58 -30.41
N PRO A 458 -6.24 -2.42 -30.80
CA PRO A 458 -7.59 -1.94 -31.02
C PRO A 458 -8.24 -1.57 -29.68
N MET A 459 -8.60 -0.29 -29.54
CA MET A 459 -9.55 0.14 -28.52
C MET A 459 -10.91 -0.53 -28.74
N VAL A 460 -11.50 -0.99 -27.63
CA VAL A 460 -12.85 -1.53 -27.56
C VAL A 460 -13.84 -0.41 -27.84
N MET A 461 -14.54 -0.48 -28.97
CA MET A 461 -15.73 0.34 -29.25
C MET A 461 -17.00 -0.49 -29.00
N ASP A 462 -17.98 0.15 -28.35
CA ASP A 462 -19.32 -0.38 -28.06
C ASP A 462 -20.07 -0.74 -29.35
N GLU A 463 -20.75 -1.90 -29.35
CA GLU A 463 -21.78 -2.24 -30.34
C GLU A 463 -23.07 -2.62 -29.62
N ASP A 464 -24.07 -1.74 -29.71
CA ASP A 464 -25.48 -2.07 -29.56
C ASP A 464 -26.00 -2.58 -30.92
N THR A 465 -26.70 -3.72 -30.97
CA THR A 465 -28.03 -3.94 -31.63
C THR A 465 -28.33 -5.43 -31.81
N ASP A 466 -29.48 -5.87 -31.29
CA ASP A 466 -30.08 -7.20 -31.42
C ASP A 466 -30.53 -7.52 -32.87
N SER A 467 -30.24 -8.73 -33.35
CA SER A 467 -31.05 -9.42 -34.37
C SER A 467 -31.01 -10.96 -34.18
N PRO A 468 -32.15 -11.67 -34.26
CA PRO A 468 -32.24 -13.08 -33.89
C PRO A 468 -32.15 -13.98 -35.12
N ALA A 469 -30.95 -14.17 -35.66
CA ALA A 469 -30.68 -15.29 -36.55
C ALA A 469 -29.18 -15.47 -36.60
N GLU A 470 -28.63 -16.45 -35.88
CA GLU A 470 -27.33 -17.04 -36.21
C GLU A 470 -26.98 -18.18 -35.24
N LYS A 471 -26.80 -19.38 -35.80
CA LYS A 471 -26.06 -20.48 -35.17
C LYS A 471 -24.65 -20.63 -35.78
N GLU A 472 -24.20 -19.64 -36.56
CA GLU A 472 -22.89 -19.65 -37.23
C GLU A 472 -22.05 -18.35 -37.09
N SER A 473 -22.57 -17.25 -36.52
CA SER A 473 -21.84 -15.98 -36.34
C SER A 473 -21.16 -15.82 -34.97
N GLN A 474 -20.64 -16.90 -34.40
CA GLN A 474 -19.95 -16.77 -33.11
C GLN A 474 -18.62 -15.96 -33.21
N TRP A 475 -18.27 -15.48 -34.42
CA TRP A 475 -16.96 -14.93 -34.78
C TRP A 475 -16.96 -13.69 -35.71
N ASP A 476 -18.09 -13.08 -36.07
CA ASP A 476 -18.14 -11.99 -37.07
C ASP A 476 -18.31 -10.61 -36.39
N PHE A 477 -17.58 -9.53 -36.71
CA PHE A 477 -17.50 -8.93 -38.05
C PHE A 477 -16.19 -8.16 -38.37
N THR A 478 -15.23 -8.02 -37.45
CA THR A 478 -14.01 -7.19 -37.66
C THR A 478 -12.73 -7.97 -37.96
N SER A 479 -12.79 -9.30 -37.84
CA SER A 479 -11.60 -10.18 -37.83
C SER A 479 -11.41 -11.01 -39.11
N GLN A 480 -12.44 -11.12 -39.97
CA GLN A 480 -12.38 -11.99 -41.15
C GLN A 480 -11.34 -11.54 -42.19
N ALA A 481 -11.18 -10.23 -42.41
CA ALA A 481 -10.22 -9.70 -43.38
C ALA A 481 -8.75 -9.80 -42.90
N MET A 482 -8.49 -9.74 -41.59
CA MET A 482 -7.13 -9.86 -41.04
C MET A 482 -6.65 -11.32 -40.95
N PHE A 483 -7.58 -12.26 -40.80
CA PHE A 483 -7.27 -13.68 -40.65
C PHE A 483 -7.53 -14.50 -41.91
N GLU A 484 -7.78 -13.87 -43.06
CA GLU A 484 -8.02 -14.56 -44.32
C GLU A 484 -6.77 -15.36 -44.72
N GLY A 485 -6.94 -16.67 -44.98
CA GLY A 485 -5.83 -17.59 -45.29
C GLY A 485 -5.08 -18.23 -44.12
N TRP A 486 -5.45 -17.96 -42.86
CA TRP A 486 -4.86 -18.65 -41.72
C TRP A 486 -5.58 -19.97 -41.41
N TYR A 487 -4.83 -20.94 -40.89
CA TYR A 487 -5.40 -22.20 -40.39
C TYR A 487 -6.38 -21.96 -39.22
N PRO A 488 -7.54 -22.66 -39.15
CA PRO A 488 -8.59 -22.35 -38.18
C PRO A 488 -8.17 -22.38 -36.71
N THR A 489 -7.34 -23.34 -36.30
CA THR A 489 -6.89 -23.42 -34.88
C THR A 489 -5.96 -22.27 -34.50
N LEU A 490 -5.15 -21.79 -35.45
CA LEU A 490 -4.31 -20.60 -35.25
C LEU A 490 -5.15 -19.34 -35.01
N LYS A 491 -6.22 -19.14 -35.79
CA LYS A 491 -7.14 -18.01 -35.61
C LYS A 491 -7.76 -18.03 -34.21
N LYS A 492 -8.24 -19.20 -33.79
CA LYS A 492 -8.91 -19.40 -32.51
C LYS A 492 -7.96 -19.20 -31.33
N ALA A 493 -6.73 -19.68 -31.45
CA ALA A 493 -5.69 -19.52 -30.43
C ALA A 493 -5.36 -18.05 -30.18
N ILE A 494 -5.10 -17.29 -31.26
CA ILE A 494 -4.75 -15.86 -31.17
C ILE A 494 -5.94 -15.05 -30.64
N TRP A 495 -7.14 -15.34 -31.11
CA TRP A 495 -8.35 -14.72 -30.57
C TRP A 495 -8.49 -14.99 -29.07
N LEU A 496 -8.32 -16.25 -28.63
CA LEU A 496 -8.46 -16.61 -27.22
C LEU A 496 -7.42 -15.88 -26.36
N LEU A 497 -6.15 -15.90 -26.77
CA LEU A 497 -5.05 -15.17 -26.12
C LEU A 497 -5.35 -13.68 -25.99
N SER A 498 -5.77 -13.03 -27.08
CA SER A 498 -6.09 -11.60 -27.08
C SER A 498 -7.23 -11.22 -26.15
N ARG A 499 -8.16 -12.14 -25.90
CA ARG A 499 -9.36 -11.89 -25.08
C ARG A 499 -9.13 -12.09 -23.60
N ILE A 500 -8.20 -12.96 -23.21
CA ILE A 500 -7.90 -13.23 -21.79
C ILE A 500 -6.71 -12.41 -21.28
N TYR A 501 -5.91 -11.83 -22.18
CA TYR A 501 -4.76 -10.98 -21.84
C TYR A 501 -5.14 -9.84 -20.89
N ARG A 502 -4.37 -9.67 -19.81
CA ARG A 502 -4.58 -8.70 -18.71
C ARG A 502 -5.88 -8.82 -17.91
N LEU A 503 -6.76 -9.78 -18.22
CA LEU A 503 -8.01 -9.99 -17.48
C LEU A 503 -7.88 -10.99 -16.34
N VAL A 504 -6.84 -11.81 -16.35
CA VAL A 504 -6.55 -12.86 -15.37
C VAL A 504 -5.18 -12.59 -14.74
N ASN A 505 -4.93 -13.15 -13.56
CA ASN A 505 -3.62 -13.12 -12.92
C ASN A 505 -2.52 -13.59 -13.90
N SER A 506 -1.38 -12.88 -13.95
CA SER A 506 -0.27 -13.15 -14.86
C SER A 506 0.10 -14.63 -14.90
N LYS A 507 0.30 -15.26 -13.74
CA LYS A 507 0.69 -16.68 -13.68
C LYS A 507 -0.31 -17.61 -14.37
N VAL A 508 -1.60 -17.40 -14.11
CA VAL A 508 -2.67 -18.22 -14.71
C VAL A 508 -2.79 -17.92 -16.20
N PHE A 509 -2.57 -16.67 -16.61
CA PHE A 509 -2.51 -16.30 -18.02
C PHE A 509 -1.33 -16.97 -18.74
N ASP A 510 -0.13 -16.93 -18.18
CA ASP A 510 1.07 -17.52 -18.77
C ASP A 510 0.92 -19.05 -18.94
N ASP A 511 0.38 -19.74 -17.93
CA ASP A 511 0.09 -21.18 -18.00
C ASP A 511 -0.92 -21.50 -19.13
N LEU A 512 -2.03 -20.75 -19.20
CA LEU A 512 -3.01 -20.92 -20.28
C LEU A 512 -2.42 -20.59 -21.64
N ALA A 513 -1.65 -19.52 -21.73
CA ALA A 513 -1.03 -19.06 -22.97
C ALA A 513 -0.07 -20.12 -23.51
N HIS A 514 0.74 -20.71 -22.63
CA HIS A 514 1.59 -21.83 -22.97
C HIS A 514 0.77 -23.00 -23.51
N GLN A 515 -0.26 -23.44 -22.79
CA GLN A 515 -1.09 -24.57 -23.22
C GLN A 515 -1.76 -24.30 -24.59
N ILE A 516 -2.26 -23.08 -24.81
CA ILE A 516 -2.86 -22.67 -26.10
C ILE A 516 -1.84 -22.76 -27.23
N VAL A 517 -0.63 -22.21 -27.05
CA VAL A 517 0.41 -22.20 -28.09
C VAL A 517 0.91 -23.61 -28.38
N HIS A 518 1.13 -24.43 -27.36
CA HIS A 518 1.55 -25.82 -27.50
C HIS A 518 0.53 -26.64 -28.29
N GLN A 519 -0.74 -26.63 -27.88
CA GLN A 519 -1.81 -27.38 -28.57
C GLN A 519 -2.05 -26.89 -30.01
N THR A 520 -1.88 -25.59 -30.24
CA THR A 520 -1.96 -25.02 -31.59
C THR A 520 -0.81 -25.52 -32.46
N THR A 521 0.41 -25.60 -31.92
CA THR A 521 1.59 -26.12 -32.61
C THR A 521 1.40 -27.58 -33.01
N LEU A 522 0.91 -28.42 -32.09
CA LEU A 522 0.58 -29.82 -32.39
C LEU A 522 -0.51 -29.95 -33.46
N SER A 523 -1.57 -29.15 -33.38
CA SER A 523 -2.65 -29.15 -34.37
C SER A 523 -2.15 -28.76 -35.77
N ILE A 524 -1.28 -27.75 -35.86
CA ILE A 524 -0.64 -27.32 -37.11
C ILE A 524 0.26 -28.44 -37.66
N GLN A 525 1.07 -29.10 -36.80
CA GLN A 525 1.91 -30.24 -37.19
C GLN A 525 1.10 -31.39 -37.79
N GLN A 526 0.00 -31.78 -37.13
CA GLN A 526 -0.91 -32.81 -37.63
C GLN A 526 -1.47 -32.43 -39.01
N ALA A 527 -1.95 -31.20 -39.18
CA ALA A 527 -2.42 -30.70 -40.47
C ALA A 527 -1.32 -30.73 -41.55
N GLY A 528 -0.09 -30.35 -41.22
CA GLY A 528 1.05 -30.43 -42.12
C GLY A 528 1.36 -31.86 -42.57
N THR A 529 1.29 -32.84 -41.66
CA THR A 529 1.47 -34.26 -42.01
C THR A 529 0.35 -34.76 -42.93
N GLU A 530 -0.90 -34.36 -42.70
CA GLU A 530 -2.01 -34.72 -43.59
C GLU A 530 -1.85 -34.12 -44.99
N ILE A 531 -1.44 -32.85 -45.09
CA ILE A 531 -1.18 -32.19 -46.38
C ILE A 531 -0.04 -32.89 -47.12
N SER A 532 1.03 -33.26 -46.39
CA SER A 532 2.17 -33.98 -46.95
C SER A 532 1.78 -35.35 -47.54
N SER A 533 0.77 -36.00 -46.95
CA SER A 533 0.25 -37.30 -47.42
C SER A 533 -0.68 -37.19 -48.63
N LYS A 534 -1.46 -36.10 -48.73
CA LYS A 534 -2.51 -35.92 -49.75
C LYS A 534 -2.01 -35.23 -51.03
N LYS A 535 -1.09 -34.26 -50.90
CA LYS A 535 -0.60 -33.44 -52.03
C LYS A 535 0.88 -33.69 -52.31
N SER A 536 1.75 -33.14 -51.46
CA SER A 536 3.20 -33.23 -51.65
C SER A 536 3.93 -32.93 -50.33
N LYS A 537 5.05 -33.61 -50.09
CA LYS A 537 5.93 -33.37 -48.93
C LYS A 537 6.37 -31.90 -48.78
N PRO A 538 6.88 -31.21 -49.83
CA PRO A 538 7.23 -29.79 -49.74
C PRO A 538 6.05 -28.88 -49.40
N ASP A 539 4.84 -29.16 -49.90
CA ASP A 539 3.64 -28.35 -49.62
C ASP A 539 3.24 -28.43 -48.15
N GLY A 540 3.37 -29.62 -47.54
CA GLY A 540 3.14 -29.80 -46.10
C GLY A 540 4.14 -29.04 -45.25
N LEU A 541 5.43 -29.04 -45.63
CA LEU A 541 6.48 -28.31 -44.90
C LEU A 541 6.35 -26.79 -45.05
N LEU A 542 6.01 -26.28 -46.24
CA LEU A 542 5.76 -24.85 -46.46
C LEU A 542 4.52 -24.36 -45.74
N PHE A 543 3.46 -25.19 -45.65
CA PHE A 543 2.31 -24.91 -44.81
C PHE A 543 2.71 -24.72 -43.34
N LEU A 544 3.54 -25.62 -42.80
CA LEU A 544 4.04 -25.52 -41.42
C LEU A 544 4.88 -24.26 -41.23
N ILE A 545 5.85 -23.98 -42.10
CA ILE A 545 6.72 -22.79 -42.01
C ILE A 545 5.88 -21.51 -41.98
N ARG A 546 4.92 -21.35 -42.90
CA ARG A 546 4.04 -20.18 -42.96
C ARG A 546 3.28 -19.99 -41.64
N HIS A 547 2.59 -21.02 -41.17
CA HIS A 547 1.68 -20.89 -40.02
C HIS A 547 2.41 -20.79 -38.67
N LEU A 548 3.56 -21.46 -38.51
CA LEU A 548 4.40 -21.33 -37.32
C LEU A 548 5.07 -19.95 -37.25
N LEU A 549 5.48 -19.36 -38.38
CA LEU A 549 5.98 -17.98 -38.41
C LEU A 549 4.91 -16.97 -38.02
N VAL A 550 3.67 -17.14 -38.51
CA VAL A 550 2.54 -16.29 -38.11
C VAL A 550 2.27 -16.44 -36.61
N LEU A 551 2.22 -17.67 -36.09
CA LEU A 551 2.05 -17.90 -34.65
C LEU A 551 3.15 -17.19 -33.85
N LYS A 552 4.42 -17.33 -34.26
CA LYS A 552 5.58 -16.69 -33.61
C LYS A 552 5.43 -15.17 -33.57
N GLN A 553 5.06 -14.55 -34.69
CA GLN A 553 4.91 -13.10 -34.75
C GLN A 553 3.80 -12.59 -33.83
N GLN A 554 2.71 -13.35 -33.70
CA GLN A 554 1.53 -12.94 -32.93
C GLN A 554 1.72 -13.16 -31.42
N ILE A 555 2.45 -14.19 -30.99
CA ILE A 555 2.71 -14.43 -29.55
C ILE A 555 3.65 -13.41 -28.92
N VAL A 556 4.49 -12.74 -29.71
CA VAL A 556 5.40 -11.69 -29.22
C VAL A 556 4.62 -10.51 -28.63
N ALA A 557 3.42 -10.23 -29.12
CA ALA A 557 2.59 -9.11 -28.65
C ALA A 557 1.92 -9.34 -27.29
N PHE A 558 1.99 -10.55 -26.72
CA PHE A 558 1.28 -10.92 -25.48
C PHE A 558 2.18 -11.02 -24.25
N ASP A 559 3.45 -10.60 -24.33
CA ASP A 559 4.41 -10.58 -23.21
C ASP A 559 4.41 -11.84 -22.32
N ILE A 560 4.27 -13.02 -22.93
CA ILE A 560 4.24 -14.30 -22.21
C ILE A 560 5.59 -14.47 -21.50
N GLU A 561 5.57 -14.45 -20.16
CA GLU A 561 6.76 -14.55 -19.32
C GLU A 561 7.31 -15.97 -19.27
N PHE A 562 8.61 -16.09 -18.96
CA PHE A 562 9.26 -17.38 -18.79
C PHE A 562 8.76 -18.06 -17.52
N VAL A 563 7.85 -19.03 -17.68
CA VAL A 563 7.44 -19.91 -16.59
C VAL A 563 8.59 -20.89 -16.34
N SER A 564 9.25 -20.78 -15.19
CA SER A 564 10.16 -21.81 -14.71
C SER A 564 9.42 -23.15 -14.66
N PRO A 565 10.06 -24.28 -14.97
CA PRO A 565 9.43 -25.59 -14.97
C PRO A 565 9.08 -26.01 -13.54
N ASP A 566 8.01 -25.46 -13.01
CA ASP A 566 7.35 -25.96 -11.82
C ASP A 566 6.31 -26.99 -12.26
N VAL A 567 6.28 -28.10 -11.52
CA VAL A 567 5.43 -29.26 -11.77
C VAL A 567 3.97 -28.80 -11.87
N SER A 568 3.46 -28.67 -13.09
CA SER A 568 2.06 -28.36 -13.32
C SER A 568 1.20 -29.57 -12.97
N PHE A 569 0.26 -29.38 -12.06
CA PHE A 569 -0.71 -30.40 -11.67
C PHE A 569 -1.88 -30.42 -12.66
N ASP A 570 -2.18 -31.59 -13.25
CA ASP A 570 -3.31 -31.76 -14.16
C ASP A 570 -4.66 -31.75 -13.41
N PHE A 571 -5.48 -30.72 -13.64
CA PHE A 571 -6.82 -30.58 -13.07
C PHE A 571 -7.94 -31.26 -13.90
N SER A 572 -7.61 -31.97 -14.98
CA SER A 572 -8.58 -32.67 -15.83
C SER A 572 -9.45 -33.67 -15.04
N GLY A 573 -8.88 -34.31 -14.01
CA GLY A 573 -9.58 -35.21 -13.09
C GLY A 573 -10.50 -34.54 -12.05
N VAL A 574 -10.47 -33.21 -11.93
CA VAL A 574 -11.24 -32.42 -10.94
C VAL A 574 -12.57 -31.93 -11.51
N THR A 575 -12.80 -32.15 -12.80
CA THR A 575 -14.06 -31.84 -13.47
C THR A 575 -15.23 -32.68 -12.92
N SER A 576 -15.00 -33.93 -12.52
CA SER A 576 -16.03 -34.80 -11.92
C SER A 576 -16.35 -34.43 -10.46
N THR A 577 -15.34 -34.02 -9.68
CA THR A 577 -15.53 -33.55 -8.29
C THR A 577 -16.20 -32.17 -8.24
N PHE A 578 -15.99 -31.32 -9.26
CA PHE A 578 -16.69 -30.04 -9.42
C PHE A 578 -18.21 -30.22 -9.60
N TRP A 579 -18.65 -31.18 -10.43
CA TRP A 579 -20.08 -31.50 -10.59
C TRP A 579 -20.70 -32.08 -9.31
N GLU A 580 -19.95 -32.91 -8.57
CA GLU A 580 -20.42 -33.50 -7.29
C GLU A 580 -20.48 -32.46 -6.15
N LEU A 581 -19.60 -31.45 -6.18
CA LEU A 581 -19.58 -30.33 -5.22
C LEU A 581 -20.57 -29.21 -5.59
N GLN A 582 -20.91 -29.06 -6.87
CA GLN A 582 -21.99 -28.19 -7.36
C GLN A 582 -23.37 -28.62 -6.81
N GLU A 583 -23.62 -29.93 -6.67
CA GLU A 583 -24.86 -30.45 -6.07
C GLU A 583 -24.93 -30.27 -4.54
N ARG A 584 -23.78 -30.10 -3.87
CA ARG A 584 -23.70 -30.00 -2.40
C ARG A 584 -23.47 -28.59 -1.84
N GLY A 585 -23.33 -27.58 -2.70
CA GLY A 585 -23.25 -26.17 -2.29
C GLY A 585 -21.98 -25.75 -1.51
N GLY A 586 -20.94 -26.60 -1.48
CA GLY A 586 -19.73 -26.43 -0.66
C GLY A 586 -18.52 -25.80 -1.38
N LEU A 587 -18.65 -25.41 -2.65
CA LEU A 587 -17.54 -24.93 -3.49
C LEU A 587 -16.93 -23.59 -3.06
N PHE A 588 -17.63 -22.80 -2.23
CA PHE A 588 -17.30 -21.39 -1.99
C PHE A 588 -16.70 -21.11 -0.61
N ASN A 589 -16.32 -22.14 0.15
CA ASN A 589 -15.58 -21.98 1.40
C ASN A 589 -14.08 -22.21 1.14
N THR A 590 -13.31 -21.12 1.18
CA THR A 590 -11.86 -21.09 0.95
C THR A 590 -11.09 -22.05 1.87
N ARG A 591 -11.62 -22.35 3.07
CA ARG A 591 -11.01 -23.26 4.05
C ARG A 591 -11.15 -24.74 3.64
N THR A 592 -12.18 -25.08 2.89
CA THR A 592 -12.46 -26.46 2.43
C THR A 592 -11.56 -26.82 1.24
N TRP A 593 -11.22 -25.85 0.39
CA TRP A 593 -10.22 -26.00 -0.66
C TRP A 593 -8.82 -26.27 -0.09
N ILE A 594 -8.42 -25.54 0.95
CA ILE A 594 -7.11 -25.72 1.60
C ILE A 594 -7.00 -27.08 2.32
N GLN A 595 -8.10 -27.60 2.89
CA GLN A 595 -8.14 -28.94 3.48
C GLN A 595 -8.08 -30.07 2.43
N LEU A 596 -8.58 -29.83 1.21
CA LEU A 596 -8.53 -30.82 0.12
C LEU A 596 -7.12 -30.96 -0.49
N VAL A 597 -6.30 -29.91 -0.43
CA VAL A 597 -4.87 -29.95 -0.81
C VAL A 597 -4.05 -30.82 0.15
N GLY A 598 -4.48 -30.97 1.41
CA GLY A 598 -3.84 -31.82 2.42
C GLY A 598 -4.29 -33.29 2.44
N GLY A 599 -5.24 -33.68 1.58
CA GLY A 599 -5.98 -34.95 1.67
C GLY A 599 -6.01 -35.77 0.39
N GLY A 600 -4.85 -36.24 -0.08
CA GLY A 600 -4.71 -37.55 -0.72
C GLY A 600 -5.48 -37.84 -2.02
N LEU A 601 -5.35 -37.02 -3.06
CA LEU A 601 -5.53 -37.42 -4.47
C LEU A 601 -4.51 -36.64 -5.32
N LEU A 602 -3.38 -37.26 -5.63
CA LEU A 602 -2.27 -36.64 -6.37
C LEU A 602 -2.58 -36.54 -7.87
N PRO A 603 -2.43 -35.36 -8.50
CA PRO A 603 -2.51 -35.19 -9.96
C PRO A 603 -1.32 -35.86 -10.65
N GLN A 604 -1.54 -36.42 -11.84
CA GLN A 604 -0.48 -37.05 -12.63
C GLN A 604 0.51 -36.00 -13.15
N VAL A 605 1.80 -36.36 -13.10
CA VAL A 605 2.92 -35.56 -13.60
C VAL A 605 2.96 -35.67 -15.12
N VAL A 606 2.71 -34.57 -15.82
CA VAL A 606 3.04 -34.45 -17.25
C VAL A 606 4.41 -33.80 -17.37
N GLU A 607 5.30 -34.42 -18.14
CA GLU A 607 6.72 -34.06 -18.29
C GLU A 607 6.93 -32.63 -18.82
N ASN A 608 7.92 -31.95 -18.22
CA ASN A 608 8.67 -30.78 -18.71
C ASN A 608 8.13 -30.12 -20.00
N MET A 609 7.18 -29.19 -19.85
CA MET A 609 6.82 -28.28 -20.92
C MET A 609 7.91 -27.19 -21.04
N LEU A 610 8.75 -27.33 -22.08
CA LEU A 610 9.67 -26.27 -22.54
C LEU A 610 8.87 -25.02 -22.88
N ASP A 611 9.38 -23.83 -22.58
CA ASP A 611 8.80 -22.53 -22.96
C ASP A 611 8.18 -22.58 -24.37
N ALA A 612 6.90 -22.22 -24.50
CA ALA A 612 6.17 -22.26 -25.77
C ALA A 612 6.88 -21.52 -26.90
N LYS A 613 7.65 -20.45 -26.60
CA LYS A 613 8.50 -19.75 -27.57
C LYS A 613 9.68 -20.62 -28.01
N VAL A 614 10.33 -21.29 -27.08
CA VAL A 614 11.46 -22.20 -27.33
C VAL A 614 11.00 -23.46 -28.09
N GLU A 615 9.85 -24.02 -27.73
CA GLU A 615 9.23 -25.13 -28.45
C GLU A 615 8.90 -24.73 -29.89
N LEU A 616 8.25 -23.58 -30.07
CA LEU A 616 7.91 -23.06 -31.38
C LEU A 616 9.17 -22.83 -32.24
N ASP A 617 10.23 -22.26 -31.67
CA ASP A 617 11.49 -22.06 -32.38
C ASP A 617 12.23 -23.36 -32.70
N GLY A 618 12.17 -24.34 -31.80
CA GLY A 618 12.72 -25.68 -32.03
C GLY A 618 11.99 -26.43 -33.15
N THR A 619 10.66 -26.38 -33.14
CA THR A 619 9.83 -27.00 -34.18
C THR A 619 10.01 -26.30 -35.53
N LEU A 620 10.03 -24.97 -35.58
CA LEU A 620 10.29 -24.20 -36.79
C LEU A 620 11.67 -24.53 -37.40
N ARG A 621 12.72 -24.58 -36.57
CA ARG A 621 14.07 -24.96 -37.01
C ARG A 621 14.10 -26.36 -37.62
N THR A 622 13.42 -27.31 -37.00
CA THR A 622 13.32 -28.69 -37.48
C THR A 622 12.63 -28.76 -38.84
N VAL A 623 11.49 -28.07 -39.00
CA VAL A 623 10.74 -28.01 -40.27
C VAL A 623 11.56 -27.33 -41.37
N ILE A 624 12.27 -26.25 -41.07
CA ILE A 624 13.16 -25.57 -42.04
C ILE A 624 14.29 -26.50 -42.48
N ASN A 625 14.93 -27.22 -41.55
CA ASN A 625 15.98 -28.18 -41.87
C ASN A 625 15.44 -29.33 -42.73
N ASP A 626 14.27 -29.88 -42.42
CA ASP A 626 13.63 -30.94 -43.20
C ASP A 626 13.24 -30.49 -44.61
N PHE A 627 12.75 -29.25 -44.74
CA PHE A 627 12.46 -28.64 -46.04
C PHE A 627 13.75 -28.50 -46.87
N THR A 628 14.78 -27.93 -46.26
CA THR A 628 16.09 -27.70 -46.88
C THR A 628 16.70 -29.03 -47.33
N ASN A 629 16.71 -30.03 -46.46
CA ASN A 629 17.19 -31.38 -46.76
C ASN A 629 16.37 -32.06 -47.85
N THR A 630 15.05 -31.86 -47.90
CA THR A 630 14.20 -32.49 -48.93
C THR A 630 14.56 -31.97 -50.33
N PHE A 631 14.81 -30.67 -50.50
CA PHE A 631 15.25 -30.12 -51.79
C PHE A 631 16.72 -30.43 -52.07
N ALA A 632 17.61 -30.31 -51.08
CA ALA A 632 19.04 -30.56 -51.26
C ALA A 632 19.32 -32.04 -51.63
N THR A 633 18.66 -32.99 -50.96
CA THR A 633 18.78 -34.42 -51.29
C THR A 633 18.16 -34.75 -52.65
N LYS A 634 17.06 -34.10 -53.04
CA LYS A 634 16.47 -34.28 -54.37
C LYS A 634 17.42 -33.79 -55.47
N MET A 635 18.02 -32.62 -55.28
CA MET A 635 19.02 -32.04 -56.18
C MET A 635 20.31 -32.90 -56.24
N ALA A 636 20.75 -33.46 -55.12
CA ALA A 636 21.95 -34.31 -55.03
C ALA A 636 21.71 -35.80 -55.35
N SER A 637 20.46 -36.24 -55.54
CA SER A 637 20.08 -37.65 -55.73
C SER A 637 20.73 -38.33 -56.95
N SER A 638 21.19 -37.54 -57.91
CA SER A 638 21.85 -38.01 -59.13
C SER A 638 23.30 -38.44 -58.92
N LEU A 639 23.89 -38.20 -57.74
CA LEU A 639 25.24 -38.60 -57.39
C LEU A 639 25.30 -40.06 -56.90
N PRO A 640 26.15 -40.92 -57.48
CA PRO A 640 26.31 -42.30 -57.01
C PRO A 640 27.10 -42.37 -55.70
N PRO A 641 26.82 -43.30 -54.77
CA PRO A 641 27.57 -43.40 -53.51
C PRO A 641 29.03 -43.84 -53.76
N VAL A 642 29.98 -43.01 -53.31
CA VAL A 642 31.43 -43.21 -53.48
C VAL A 642 32.10 -43.90 -52.27
N SER A 643 31.46 -43.89 -51.10
CA SER A 643 32.03 -44.45 -49.87
C SER A 643 32.36 -45.94 -49.97
N GLY A 644 33.64 -46.29 -49.73
CA GLY A 644 34.12 -47.66 -49.56
C GLY A 644 34.41 -48.45 -50.84
N LYS A 645 34.37 -47.84 -52.03
CA LYS A 645 34.61 -48.52 -53.32
C LYS A 645 35.91 -48.05 -53.98
N THR A 646 36.67 -48.97 -54.55
CA THR A 646 37.81 -48.66 -55.43
C THR A 646 37.32 -48.06 -56.75
N ILE A 647 37.92 -46.94 -57.16
CA ILE A 647 37.50 -46.20 -58.36
C ILE A 647 37.87 -47.00 -59.63
N THR A 648 36.90 -47.72 -60.18
CA THR A 648 36.98 -48.37 -61.49
C THR A 648 36.67 -47.38 -62.61
N PRO A 649 37.13 -47.61 -63.86
CA PRO A 649 36.84 -46.71 -65.00
C PRO A 649 35.34 -46.63 -65.33
N THR A 650 34.56 -47.64 -64.95
CA THR A 650 33.09 -47.63 -65.04
C THR A 650 32.45 -46.74 -63.97
N LEU A 651 33.03 -46.70 -62.76
CA LEU A 651 32.57 -45.84 -61.67
C LEU A 651 32.90 -44.37 -61.97
N SER A 652 34.07 -44.05 -62.54
CA SER A 652 34.43 -42.68 -62.92
C SER A 652 33.50 -42.11 -64.00
N GLN A 653 33.09 -42.93 -64.99
CA GLN A 653 32.08 -42.53 -65.98
C GLN A 653 30.68 -42.33 -65.36
N GLN A 654 30.31 -43.15 -64.36
CA GLN A 654 29.06 -42.97 -63.63
C GLN A 654 29.06 -41.71 -62.77
N ILE A 655 30.20 -41.34 -62.18
CA ILE A 655 30.39 -40.13 -61.38
C ILE A 655 30.30 -38.87 -62.26
N GLN A 656 30.96 -38.89 -63.42
CA GLN A 656 30.89 -37.85 -64.44
C GLN A 656 29.45 -37.60 -64.93
N LYS A 657 28.76 -38.68 -65.30
CA LYS A 657 27.34 -38.64 -65.68
C LYS A 657 26.44 -38.19 -64.52
N GLY A 658 26.74 -38.60 -63.29
CA GLY A 658 26.02 -38.21 -62.08
C GLY A 658 26.15 -36.71 -61.76
N ALA A 659 27.34 -36.14 -61.91
CA ALA A 659 27.60 -34.71 -61.72
C ALA A 659 26.87 -33.85 -62.77
N LEU A 660 26.83 -34.28 -64.03
CA LEU A 660 26.04 -33.60 -65.07
C LEU A 660 24.53 -33.68 -64.81
N ASN A 661 24.04 -34.83 -64.36
CA ASN A 661 22.63 -35.01 -64.01
C ASN A 661 22.24 -34.20 -62.76
N MET A 662 23.14 -34.08 -61.78
CA MET A 662 22.96 -33.22 -60.60
C MET A 662 22.81 -31.76 -61.03
N ARG A 663 23.67 -31.26 -61.93
CA ARG A 663 23.56 -29.89 -62.44
C ARG A 663 22.23 -29.62 -63.13
N ARG A 664 21.79 -30.54 -63.98
CA ARG A 664 20.47 -30.45 -64.62
C ARG A 664 19.33 -30.49 -63.60
N SER A 665 19.43 -31.35 -62.59
CA SER A 665 18.44 -31.42 -61.51
C SER A 665 18.38 -30.12 -60.71
N ILE A 666 19.50 -29.43 -60.49
CA ILE A 666 19.54 -28.12 -59.84
C ILE A 666 18.87 -27.07 -60.72
N GLU A 667 19.20 -27.01 -62.02
CA GLU A 667 18.59 -26.09 -62.98
C GLU A 667 17.06 -26.26 -63.09
N GLU A 668 16.55 -27.49 -62.96
CA GLU A 668 15.11 -27.78 -63.02
C GLU A 668 14.39 -27.52 -61.69
N GLU A 669 15.00 -27.83 -60.54
CA GLU A 669 14.36 -27.75 -59.23
C GLU A 669 14.37 -26.35 -58.60
N VAL A 670 15.37 -25.51 -58.91
CA VAL A 670 15.45 -24.12 -58.41
C VAL A 670 14.25 -23.25 -58.82
N PRO A 671 13.79 -23.23 -60.09
CA PRO A 671 12.59 -22.47 -60.46
C PRO A 671 11.31 -23.04 -59.84
N ILE A 672 11.25 -24.35 -59.57
CA ILE A 672 10.12 -24.99 -58.86
C ILE A 672 10.11 -24.55 -57.39
N LEU A 673 11.28 -24.56 -56.74
CA LEU A 673 11.46 -24.08 -55.37
C LEU A 673 10.99 -22.62 -55.23
N ARG A 674 11.43 -21.73 -56.13
CA ARG A 674 11.02 -20.32 -56.12
C ARG A 674 9.51 -20.14 -56.29
N ARG A 675 8.88 -20.85 -57.24
CA ARG A 675 7.42 -20.82 -57.42
C ARG A 675 6.65 -21.30 -56.19
N LEU A 676 7.11 -22.39 -55.56
CA LEU A 676 6.47 -22.91 -54.34
C LEU A 676 6.62 -21.95 -53.16
N LEU A 677 7.77 -21.29 -53.03
CA LEU A 677 7.98 -20.25 -52.01
C LEU A 677 7.05 -19.04 -52.23
N ASP A 678 6.85 -18.62 -53.48
CA ASP A 678 5.92 -17.53 -53.81
C ASP A 678 4.46 -17.88 -53.51
N ASP A 679 4.06 -19.15 -53.64
CA ASP A 679 2.70 -19.62 -53.33
C ASP A 679 2.36 -19.64 -51.83
N TYR A 680 3.37 -19.60 -50.94
CA TYR A 680 3.17 -19.78 -49.49
C TYR A 680 3.70 -18.63 -48.63
N ILE A 681 4.76 -17.93 -49.04
CA ILE A 681 5.45 -16.94 -48.21
C ILE A 681 5.42 -15.59 -48.94
N ASP A 682 4.84 -14.57 -48.29
CA ASP A 682 4.78 -13.23 -48.85
C ASP A 682 6.09 -12.45 -48.61
N ASP A 683 6.73 -12.66 -47.45
CA ASP A 683 7.97 -11.95 -47.09
C ASP A 683 9.16 -12.35 -47.97
N LYS A 684 9.66 -11.37 -48.74
CA LYS A 684 10.82 -11.52 -49.63
C LYS A 684 12.09 -11.93 -48.88
N ARG A 685 12.30 -11.44 -47.66
CA ARG A 685 13.50 -11.76 -46.88
C ARG A 685 13.52 -13.22 -46.45
N THR A 686 12.40 -13.72 -45.94
CA THR A 686 12.25 -15.14 -45.58
C THR A 686 12.44 -16.06 -46.79
N LYS A 687 11.90 -15.68 -47.96
CA LYS A 687 12.10 -16.41 -49.22
C LYS A 687 13.57 -16.53 -49.60
N GLU A 688 14.30 -15.43 -49.67
CA GLU A 688 15.73 -15.45 -50.04
C GLU A 688 16.60 -16.15 -48.99
N THR A 689 16.22 -16.10 -47.71
CA THR A 689 16.90 -16.84 -46.64
C THR A 689 16.73 -18.34 -46.80
N LEU A 690 15.52 -18.81 -47.10
CA LEU A 690 15.27 -20.23 -47.35
C LEU A 690 15.98 -20.71 -48.62
N VAL A 691 15.97 -19.92 -49.70
CA VAL A 691 16.72 -20.24 -50.93
C VAL A 691 18.22 -20.34 -50.65
N SER A 692 18.78 -19.39 -49.89
CA SER A 692 20.20 -19.43 -49.50
C SER A 692 20.51 -20.65 -48.63
N ALA A 693 19.63 -21.03 -47.69
CA ALA A 693 19.81 -22.23 -46.88
C ALA A 693 19.82 -23.53 -47.72
N VAL A 694 18.97 -23.62 -48.75
CA VAL A 694 19.00 -24.75 -49.71
C VAL A 694 20.31 -24.74 -50.48
N GLN A 695 20.75 -23.59 -50.96
CA GLN A 695 22.01 -23.44 -51.67
C GLN A 695 23.21 -23.89 -50.82
N ASP A 696 23.31 -23.41 -49.58
CA ASP A 696 24.40 -23.75 -48.66
C ASP A 696 24.42 -25.26 -48.39
N THR A 697 23.26 -25.87 -48.18
CA THR A 697 23.16 -27.32 -47.94
C THR A 697 23.51 -28.13 -49.19
N VAL A 698 23.13 -27.68 -50.39
CA VAL A 698 23.53 -28.32 -51.65
C VAL A 698 25.04 -28.23 -51.87
N THR A 699 25.63 -27.07 -51.57
CA THR A 699 27.08 -26.86 -51.64
C THR A 699 27.81 -27.76 -50.64
N GLN A 700 27.31 -27.86 -49.41
CA GLN A 700 27.87 -28.75 -48.39
C GLN A 700 27.79 -30.24 -48.79
N LEU A 701 26.64 -30.69 -49.33
CA LEU A 701 26.51 -32.07 -49.82
C LEU A 701 27.48 -32.37 -50.99
N TYR A 702 27.74 -31.38 -51.84
CA TYR A 702 28.72 -31.51 -52.91
C TYR A 702 30.17 -31.51 -52.39
N GLU A 703 30.48 -30.70 -51.38
CA GLU A 703 31.77 -30.68 -50.70
C GLU A 703 32.06 -32.02 -50.00
N ASP A 704 31.10 -32.53 -49.21
CA ASP A 704 31.19 -33.85 -48.57
C ASP A 704 31.42 -34.97 -49.60
N TYR A 705 30.75 -34.86 -50.75
CA TYR A 705 30.93 -35.79 -51.86
C TYR A 705 32.34 -35.70 -52.49
N LEU A 706 32.87 -34.49 -52.68
CA LEU A 706 34.21 -34.26 -53.20
C LEU A 706 35.28 -34.78 -52.23
N GLU A 707 35.10 -34.60 -50.92
CA GLU A 707 35.99 -35.13 -49.90
C GLU A 707 35.98 -36.67 -49.88
N ALA A 708 34.80 -37.29 -49.96
CA ALA A 708 34.66 -38.74 -50.07
C ALA A 708 35.30 -39.29 -51.36
N TYR A 709 35.18 -38.57 -52.48
CA TYR A 709 35.85 -38.89 -53.73
C TYR A 709 37.37 -38.79 -53.63
N ALA A 710 37.89 -37.72 -53.02
CA ALA A 710 39.31 -37.52 -52.78
C ALA A 710 39.91 -38.61 -51.87
N ALA A 711 39.18 -39.04 -50.85
CA ALA A 711 39.58 -40.14 -49.97
C ALA A 711 39.61 -41.50 -50.71
N ALA A 712 38.66 -41.75 -51.61
CA ALA A 712 38.62 -42.97 -52.44
C ALA A 712 39.73 -43.00 -53.52
N GLU A 713 40.12 -41.84 -54.07
CA GLU A 713 41.31 -41.68 -54.92
C GLU A 713 42.60 -41.95 -54.13
N ALA A 714 42.74 -41.38 -52.92
CA ALA A 714 43.94 -41.55 -52.10
C ALA A 714 44.19 -43.01 -51.67
N GLY A 715 43.15 -43.83 -51.56
CA GLY A 715 43.25 -45.27 -51.29
C GLY A 715 43.87 -46.11 -52.43
N LYS A 716 44.05 -45.55 -53.63
CA LYS A 716 44.77 -46.21 -54.75
C LYS A 716 46.29 -46.16 -54.59
N ASP A 717 46.83 -45.18 -53.88
CA ASP A 717 48.27 -44.97 -53.78
C ASP A 717 48.88 -45.80 -52.64
N LYS A 718 49.77 -46.72 -52.99
CA LYS A 718 50.68 -47.39 -52.04
C LYS A 718 51.43 -46.33 -51.20
N PRO A 719 51.77 -46.61 -49.93
CA PRO A 719 52.31 -45.61 -49.03
C PRO A 719 53.72 -45.21 -49.49
N GLY A 720 53.85 -44.04 -50.12
CA GLY A 720 55.14 -43.68 -50.71
C GLY A 720 55.27 -42.34 -51.40
N ARG A 721 54.43 -41.32 -51.14
CA ARG A 721 54.82 -39.92 -51.42
C ARG A 721 53.86 -38.92 -50.75
N LYS A 722 54.35 -38.20 -49.73
CA LYS A 722 53.67 -37.01 -49.22
C LYS A 722 53.87 -35.86 -50.21
N THR A 723 52.87 -35.60 -51.04
CA THR A 723 52.68 -34.29 -51.65
C THR A 723 51.23 -33.89 -51.43
N SER A 724 51.03 -32.81 -50.67
CA SER A 724 49.76 -32.09 -50.58
C SER A 724 49.36 -31.64 -51.99
N ARG A 725 48.53 -32.43 -52.67
CA ARG A 725 47.85 -32.03 -53.89
C ARG A 725 46.37 -31.90 -53.55
N LYS A 726 45.87 -30.67 -53.63
CA LYS A 726 44.43 -30.40 -53.74
C LYS A 726 43.85 -31.32 -54.82
N PRO A 727 42.64 -31.87 -54.63
CA PRO A 727 42.01 -32.75 -55.62
C PRO A 727 41.92 -31.99 -56.94
N VAL A 728 42.53 -32.53 -57.99
CA VAL A 728 42.49 -31.91 -59.32
C VAL A 728 41.17 -32.33 -59.97
N ALA A 729 40.29 -31.35 -60.21
CA ALA A 729 39.09 -31.48 -61.02
C ALA A 729 39.36 -32.25 -62.33
N THR A 730 38.73 -33.42 -62.47
CA THR A 730 38.72 -34.16 -63.73
C THR A 730 37.53 -33.70 -64.56
N GLY A 731 37.74 -32.69 -65.42
CA GLY A 731 36.90 -32.26 -66.55
C GLY A 731 35.44 -31.86 -66.26
N GLU A 732 34.66 -32.79 -65.71
CA GLU A 732 33.24 -32.63 -65.38
C GLU A 732 32.98 -32.49 -63.87
N LEU A 733 33.87 -32.93 -62.98
CA LEU A 733 33.83 -32.54 -61.56
C LEU A 733 34.41 -31.13 -61.42
N TRP A 734 33.64 -30.19 -60.86
CA TRP A 734 34.12 -28.84 -60.61
C TRP A 734 34.69 -28.71 -59.21
N ASP A 735 35.73 -27.89 -59.07
CA ASP A 735 36.24 -27.47 -57.78
C ASP A 735 35.17 -26.67 -57.01
N ILE A 736 35.28 -26.64 -55.68
CA ILE A 736 34.27 -26.04 -54.78
C ILE A 736 34.00 -24.57 -55.14
N GLU A 737 35.04 -23.78 -55.42
CA GLU A 737 34.89 -22.36 -55.82
C GLU A 737 34.08 -22.22 -57.12
N ARG A 738 34.39 -23.02 -58.14
CA ARG A 738 33.69 -22.99 -59.43
C ARG A 738 32.25 -23.50 -59.33
N PHE A 739 32.00 -24.47 -58.46
CA PHE A 739 30.65 -24.96 -58.18
C PHE A 739 29.84 -23.93 -57.40
N GLY A 740 30.43 -23.27 -56.41
CA GLY A 740 29.83 -22.18 -55.64
C GLY A 740 29.42 -20.99 -56.50
N ASP A 741 30.32 -20.48 -57.35
CA ASP A 741 30.02 -19.36 -58.25
C ASP A 741 28.86 -19.66 -59.22
N TRP A 742 28.76 -20.91 -59.65
CA TRP A 742 27.67 -21.36 -60.53
C TRP A 742 26.35 -21.56 -59.78
N THR A 743 26.37 -22.15 -58.59
CA THR A 743 25.15 -22.26 -57.77
C THR A 743 24.66 -20.88 -57.36
N ASP A 744 25.53 -19.93 -57.06
CA ASP A 744 25.18 -18.53 -56.83
C ASP A 744 24.43 -17.92 -58.01
N SER A 745 24.92 -18.13 -59.24
CA SER A 745 24.27 -17.60 -60.45
C SER A 745 22.88 -18.20 -60.72
N ILE A 746 22.61 -19.43 -60.28
CA ILE A 746 21.34 -20.12 -60.50
C ILE A 746 20.35 -19.85 -59.37
N PHE A 747 20.80 -19.96 -58.13
CA PHE A 747 19.97 -19.72 -56.96
C PHE A 747 19.66 -18.23 -56.81
N ARG A 748 20.56 -17.32 -57.20
CA ARG A 748 20.35 -15.86 -57.27
C ARG A 748 20.48 -15.40 -58.73
N PRO A 749 19.45 -15.60 -59.58
CA PRO A 749 19.48 -15.00 -60.90
C PRO A 749 19.61 -13.49 -60.70
N LYS A 750 20.64 -12.88 -61.32
CA LYS A 750 20.88 -11.43 -61.24
C LYS A 750 19.56 -10.71 -61.45
N ILE A 751 19.03 -10.15 -60.37
CA ILE A 751 17.95 -9.18 -60.45
C ILE A 751 18.58 -8.03 -61.23
N GLU A 752 18.10 -7.78 -62.45
CA GLU A 752 18.35 -6.51 -63.12
C GLU A 752 17.89 -5.43 -62.15
N VAL A 753 18.87 -4.80 -61.52
CA VAL A 753 18.69 -3.55 -60.81
C VAL A 753 18.19 -2.60 -61.89
N TYR A 754 16.91 -2.27 -61.88
CA TYR A 754 16.48 -1.00 -62.42
C TYR A 754 17.28 0.04 -61.64
N GLU A 755 18.24 0.63 -62.33
CA GLU A 755 18.91 1.86 -61.93
C GLU A 755 17.81 2.82 -61.47
N SER A 756 17.80 3.12 -60.17
CA SER A 756 17.12 4.31 -59.70
C SER A 756 17.86 5.48 -60.32
N ASP A 757 17.18 6.16 -61.24
CA ASP A 757 17.66 7.35 -61.92
C ASP A 757 18.36 8.31 -60.95
N ASN A 758 19.56 8.65 -61.37
CA ASN A 758 20.36 9.76 -60.89
C ASN A 758 19.59 11.04 -61.25
N ASP A 759 19.02 11.74 -60.27
CA ASP A 759 18.57 13.13 -60.42
C ASP A 759 19.63 14.05 -59.82
N GLU A 760 20.79 14.14 -60.50
CA GLU A 760 21.62 15.34 -60.48
C GLU A 760 21.15 16.24 -61.64
N SER A 761 20.37 17.26 -61.32
CA SER A 761 20.12 18.37 -62.24
C SER A 761 21.10 19.51 -61.95
N GLN A 762 21.86 19.83 -62.99
CA GLN A 762 22.82 20.92 -63.11
C GLN A 762 22.17 22.32 -63.04
N ASN A 763 22.94 23.22 -62.41
CA ASN A 763 23.24 24.61 -62.78
C ASN A 763 22.13 25.68 -62.77
N ASP A 764 22.30 26.69 -61.92
CA ASP A 764 22.91 27.96 -62.36
C ASP A 764 23.40 28.81 -61.16
N ASP A 765 24.70 29.14 -61.21
CA ASP A 765 25.41 30.24 -60.53
C ASP A 765 24.82 31.63 -60.94
N PRO A 766 25.21 32.80 -60.35
CA PRO A 766 26.47 33.08 -59.64
C PRO A 766 26.35 33.99 -58.38
N ASP A 767 27.37 33.98 -57.52
CA ASP A 767 28.32 35.10 -57.38
C ASP A 767 29.17 35.00 -56.09
N GLU A 768 30.48 34.99 -56.35
CA GLU A 768 31.54 35.75 -55.68
C GLU A 768 31.90 35.54 -54.19
N ASN A 769 33.10 34.97 -54.05
CA ASN A 769 34.27 35.53 -53.35
C ASN A 769 34.37 35.46 -51.81
N GLY A 770 35.54 34.97 -51.38
CA GLY A 770 36.27 35.43 -50.19
C GLY A 770 36.35 34.40 -49.07
N GLU A 771 37.35 33.51 -49.06
CA GLU A 771 38.64 33.67 -48.36
C GLU A 771 38.59 33.75 -46.81
N TYR A 772 39.14 32.68 -46.21
CA TYR A 772 40.03 32.60 -45.02
C TYR A 772 39.57 32.98 -43.60
N GLY A 773 39.86 32.03 -42.69
CA GLY A 773 40.06 32.18 -41.23
C GLY A 773 39.68 30.87 -40.52
N ILE A 774 40.56 29.88 -40.35
CA ILE A 774 41.66 29.75 -39.37
C ILE A 774 41.23 29.88 -37.91
N ASP A 775 41.66 28.88 -37.13
CA ASP A 775 41.75 28.75 -35.67
C ASP A 775 40.45 28.49 -34.89
N SER A 776 40.43 27.75 -33.78
CA SER A 776 41.32 26.77 -33.13
C SER A 776 40.59 26.40 -31.83
N ASP A 777 40.78 25.18 -31.37
CA ASP A 777 40.83 24.77 -29.97
C ASP A 777 39.61 24.86 -29.03
N GLU A 778 39.39 23.67 -28.45
CA GLU A 778 39.28 23.36 -27.01
C GLU A 778 38.03 23.72 -26.18
N GLU A 779 37.60 22.63 -25.54
CA GLU A 779 37.23 22.51 -24.13
C GLU A 779 35.84 22.95 -23.63
N ASP A 780 35.18 21.91 -23.11
CA ASP A 780 34.65 21.79 -21.76
C ASP A 780 33.14 21.97 -21.48
N LYS A 781 32.67 20.92 -20.78
CA LYS A 781 31.70 20.90 -19.68
C LYS A 781 30.20 20.99 -19.97
N SER A 782 29.59 19.84 -19.69
CA SER A 782 28.57 19.66 -18.64
C SER A 782 27.22 20.37 -18.82
N SER A 783 26.19 19.56 -19.06
CA SER A 783 25.04 19.37 -18.15
C SER A 783 24.35 18.06 -18.46
#